data_AF-A0A844BKV0-F1
#
_entry.id   AF-A0A844BKV0-F1
#
_cell.length_a   1.000
_cell.length_b   1.000
_cell.length_c   1.000
_cell.angle_alpha   90.00
_cell.angle_beta   90.00
_cell.angle_gamma   90.00
#
_symmetry.space_group_name_H-M   'P 1'
#
loop_
_entity.id
_entity.type
_entity.pdbx_description
1 polymer ?
#
loop_
_entity_poly.entity_id
_entity_poly.type
_entity_poly.pdbx_seq_one_letter_code
_entity_poly.pdbx_strand_id
1 'polypeptide(L)'
;MIHDLEAYHALHQYNLIFHKKTIDSDHAFERFRSNYFLPQEVEGISPAAQLAQKANQAFVDSQFSSIVSGAPKGTYTNLSALQSAYPNGAEGIFLVLESGHWYYWNSTTSAWLDGGVYQSTGIGDKTISPRKTNFIEVDTSFNKFDGNYLLNVGINSSSNLLVSNPNRNTLIVPVEGNKTYSIVKGVATDVFIIKSSTQSTLSVGGTLDGLVSVSATGTTLRQQVTTGASDKWLAVQFTTSGQEPYVEVTEGTRNTLVSDAYTLVAPNLDVYRKGDVYNKEEIHNFGFGHENIGYLHLDTDINLFDGIYKDGITLNSQFRIDAADELRKVALIKISPGKTYTVTRTASSLFRLGTHTKEIINVGESLDGTVKFESATENHYSFTAGASDRLLVVLTTYTGENPFLQVLEGYNSEIIQNYYPVSPIGIDMYSRKQIDSMIGGAEGQRKIRLIKSGSQLDIYLPSKKSLNYVHYVYKLVVDPTINSDVWRMWQMDVVDSTLSPLYATFDNTEWEGVLKESGGAGDFIGGHHGDERTTDIHMLVDGKPVDLTGPDFNLEVSDEIKIVNKSILNSFFDAGDDLFERIKVTTWTKDGMTIENKWKAIKSVRISVGYVAMLSLNRSVGSNRLVDYVRNNSDFSIESVEATTETKYTGATEYEFWGEDSGFYAKIELETDFNKYPTEQSFSTNAQTNKVKAYFDITYPYKDFNLGDVLSAKAIYTVVS
;
A
#
# COMPACT_ATOMS: atom_id res chain seq x y z
N MET A 1 -30.26 35.38 64.17
CA MET A 1 -29.28 36.36 64.66
C MET A 1 -27.91 35.75 64.38
N ILE A 2 -27.20 36.28 63.37
CA ILE A 2 -25.76 36.10 63.04
C ILE A 2 -25.38 34.68 62.53
N HIS A 3 -25.19 34.48 61.21
CA HIS A 3 -23.99 34.70 60.37
C HIS A 3 -22.80 33.81 60.77
N ASP A 4 -22.43 32.85 59.92
CA ASP A 4 -21.39 32.92 58.87
C ASP A 4 -19.95 32.76 59.38
N LEU A 5 -19.14 32.19 58.48
CA LEU A 5 -17.68 32.25 58.35
C LEU A 5 -16.85 31.01 58.69
N GLU A 6 -16.48 30.39 57.57
CA GLU A 6 -15.32 29.61 57.21
C GLU A 6 -14.02 29.95 57.96
N ALA A 7 -13.21 28.92 58.21
CA ALA A 7 -11.96 28.66 57.49
C ALA A 7 -10.82 28.17 58.40
N TYR A 8 -9.92 27.40 57.75
CA TYR A 8 -8.51 27.18 58.07
C TYR A 8 -8.09 25.94 58.88
N HIS A 9 -7.54 24.97 58.12
CA HIS A 9 -6.36 24.13 58.40
C HIS A 9 -6.40 23.19 59.63
N ALA A 10 -5.81 22.00 59.64
CA ALA A 10 -5.29 21.02 58.69
C ALA A 10 -4.67 19.94 59.60
N LEU A 11 -4.77 18.66 59.23
CA LEU A 11 -3.89 17.57 59.69
C LEU A 11 -4.08 17.21 61.21
N HIS A 12 -4.05 15.96 61.66
CA HIS A 12 -3.19 14.87 61.25
C HIS A 12 -3.50 13.63 62.13
N GLN A 13 -3.36 12.44 61.55
CA GLN A 13 -2.98 11.16 62.19
C GLN A 13 -4.04 10.30 62.91
N TYR A 14 -4.08 8.97 62.80
CA TYR A 14 -3.36 7.93 62.04
C TYR A 14 -4.18 6.62 62.23
N ASN A 15 -4.33 5.81 61.16
CA ASN A 15 -4.10 4.35 61.09
C ASN A 15 -4.80 3.35 62.08
N LEU A 16 -5.15 2.10 61.81
CA LEU A 16 -4.67 1.01 60.91
C LEU A 16 -5.59 -0.22 61.28
N ILE A 17 -6.17 -1.07 60.41
CA ILE A 17 -5.62 -2.28 59.73
C ILE A 17 -6.80 -3.12 59.21
N PHE A 18 -6.75 -3.63 57.97
CA PHE A 18 -6.77 -5.07 57.66
C PHE A 18 -6.32 -5.36 56.20
N HIS A 19 -5.05 -5.79 56.10
CA HIS A 19 -4.40 -6.74 55.18
C HIS A 19 -4.74 -6.76 53.67
N LYS A 20 -3.87 -6.09 52.90
CA LYS A 20 -3.64 -6.32 51.46
C LYS A 20 -2.44 -7.25 51.30
N LYS A 21 -2.59 -8.33 50.54
CA LYS A 21 -1.50 -9.24 50.15
C LYS A 21 -0.80 -8.63 48.93
N THR A 22 0.39 -8.08 49.15
CA THR A 22 1.27 -7.53 48.12
C THR A 22 1.84 -8.69 47.29
N ILE A 23 1.59 -8.69 45.98
CA ILE A 23 2.46 -9.34 45.00
C ILE A 23 3.11 -8.20 44.23
N ASP A 24 4.43 -8.30 44.23
CA ASP A 24 5.46 -7.40 43.73
C ASP A 24 5.26 -7.06 42.24
N SER A 25 4.88 -5.81 41.94
CA SER A 25 4.72 -5.28 40.59
C SER A 25 5.92 -4.45 40.11
N ASP A 26 6.98 -4.34 40.93
CA ASP A 26 8.11 -3.45 40.62
C ASP A 26 9.17 -4.11 39.72
N HIS A 27 8.97 -5.36 39.29
CA HIS A 27 9.88 -6.04 38.36
C HIS A 27 9.38 -6.14 36.90
N ALA A 28 8.16 -5.68 36.59
CA ALA A 28 7.63 -5.72 35.22
C ALA A 28 7.70 -4.37 34.48
N PHE A 29 7.91 -3.25 35.20
CA PHE A 29 7.92 -1.91 34.60
C PHE A 29 9.33 -1.38 34.24
N GLU A 30 10.39 -2.02 34.74
CA GLU A 30 11.79 -1.63 34.50
C GLU A 30 12.39 -2.23 33.21
N ARG A 31 11.80 -3.27 32.61
CA ARG A 31 12.35 -3.90 31.38
C ARG A 31 11.97 -3.21 30.07
N PHE A 32 11.06 -2.24 30.08
CA PHE A 32 10.63 -1.55 28.86
C PHE A 32 11.29 -0.17 28.66
N ARG A 33 12.12 0.29 29.61
CA ARG A 33 12.78 1.61 29.55
C ARG A 33 14.22 1.63 29.02
N SER A 34 14.83 0.51 28.64
CA SER A 34 16.27 0.51 28.33
C SER A 34 16.68 0.76 26.88
N ASN A 35 15.80 0.83 25.88
CA ASN A 35 16.24 0.83 24.47
C ASN A 35 15.86 2.05 23.62
N TYR A 36 15.28 3.11 24.20
CA TYR A 36 15.21 4.39 23.51
C TYR A 36 15.60 5.51 24.48
N PHE A 37 16.78 6.10 24.22
CA PHE A 37 17.24 7.31 24.89
C PHE A 37 16.25 8.45 24.65
N LEU A 38 15.36 8.68 25.62
CA LEU A 38 14.72 9.97 25.84
C LEU A 38 15.15 10.47 27.23
N PRO A 39 15.62 11.72 27.38
CA PRO A 39 16.03 12.24 28.67
C PRO A 39 14.83 12.29 29.63
N GLN A 40 15.05 11.92 30.90
CA GLN A 40 14.06 12.09 31.96
C GLN A 40 13.53 13.53 31.98
N GLU A 41 12.21 13.67 31.95
CA GLU A 41 11.55 14.93 32.28
C GLU A 41 11.85 15.28 33.74
N VAL A 42 12.61 16.35 33.92
CA VAL A 42 12.72 17.06 35.20
C VAL A 42 11.40 17.80 35.37
N GLU A 43 10.61 17.43 36.38
CA GLU A 43 9.41 18.18 36.76
C GLU A 43 9.78 19.66 36.99
N GLY A 44 9.17 20.55 36.20
CA GLY A 44 9.26 22.01 36.41
C GLY A 44 9.66 22.88 35.22
N ILE A 45 9.73 22.39 33.98
CA ILE A 45 10.07 23.23 32.83
C ILE A 45 8.88 23.35 31.86
N SER A 46 8.44 24.58 31.58
CA SER A 46 7.31 24.87 30.70
C SER A 46 7.52 24.37 29.25
N PRO A 47 6.45 24.03 28.50
CA PRO A 47 6.51 23.55 27.11
C PRO A 47 7.31 24.45 26.14
N ALA A 48 7.47 25.73 26.44
CA ALA A 48 8.28 26.66 25.66
C ALA A 48 9.78 26.32 25.66
N ALA A 49 10.28 25.60 26.67
CA ALA A 49 11.68 25.16 26.73
C ALA A 49 11.92 23.83 26.00
N GLN A 50 10.91 22.95 25.91
CA GLN A 50 11.00 21.71 25.13
C GLN A 50 11.03 22.00 23.61
N LEU A 51 10.46 23.12 23.16
CA LEU A 51 10.54 23.55 21.75
C LEU A 51 11.96 23.99 21.34
N ALA A 52 12.82 24.38 22.28
CA ALA A 52 14.20 24.80 22.01
C ALA A 52 15.18 23.63 21.73
N GLN A 53 14.76 22.37 21.91
CA GLN A 53 15.61 21.19 21.70
C GLN A 53 15.31 20.42 20.39
N LYS A 54 14.26 20.78 19.65
CA LYS A 54 14.03 20.23 18.30
C LYS A 54 14.95 20.97 17.32
N ALA A 55 16.14 20.40 17.11
CA ALA A 55 17.22 20.88 16.24
C ALA A 55 17.62 22.35 16.51
N ASN A 56 18.59 22.56 17.40
CA ASN A 56 19.21 23.88 17.59
C ASN A 56 19.63 24.45 16.22
N GLN A 57 18.97 25.50 15.75
CA GLN A 57 19.30 26.17 14.49
C GLN A 57 20.79 26.51 14.43
N ALA A 58 21.43 26.84 15.56
CA ALA A 58 22.87 27.07 15.63
C ALA A 58 23.71 25.80 15.43
N PHE A 59 23.21 24.61 15.76
CA PHE A 59 23.87 23.33 15.44
C PHE A 59 23.75 23.02 13.94
N VAL A 60 22.56 23.19 13.36
CA VAL A 60 22.37 23.00 11.92
C VAL A 60 23.17 24.03 11.13
N ASP A 61 23.16 25.29 11.53
CA ASP A 61 23.94 26.39 10.93
C ASP A 61 25.45 26.21 11.15
N SER A 62 25.91 25.63 12.26
CA SER A 62 27.33 25.30 12.43
C SER A 62 27.77 24.18 11.49
N GLN A 63 26.94 23.15 11.31
CA GLN A 63 27.21 22.09 10.34
C GLN A 63 27.20 22.63 8.90
N PHE A 64 26.20 23.44 8.53
CA PHE A 64 26.12 24.03 7.18
C PHE A 64 27.22 25.05 6.93
N SER A 65 27.58 25.91 7.90
CA SER A 65 28.66 26.90 7.76
C SER A 65 30.03 26.25 7.54
N SER A 66 30.25 25.02 8.03
CA SER A 66 31.47 24.25 7.79
C SER A 66 31.58 23.66 6.36
N ILE A 67 30.47 23.62 5.61
CA ILE A 67 30.33 22.96 4.29
C ILE A 67 30.30 23.98 3.11
N VAL A 68 30.15 25.28 3.37
CA VAL A 68 29.73 26.31 2.38
C VAL A 68 30.65 26.50 1.15
N SER A 69 31.90 26.02 1.12
CA SER A 69 32.73 26.19 -0.10
C SER A 69 32.50 25.14 -1.18
N GLY A 70 31.91 23.97 -0.87
CA GLY A 70 31.74 22.84 -1.82
C GLY A 70 33.04 22.25 -2.42
N ALA A 71 34.17 22.92 -2.23
CA ALA A 71 35.51 22.51 -2.67
C ALA A 71 36.23 21.77 -1.53
N PRO A 72 36.93 20.65 -1.83
CA PRO A 72 37.76 19.93 -0.87
C PRO A 72 38.79 20.87 -0.25
N LYS A 73 38.84 20.91 1.09
CA LYS A 73 39.88 21.65 1.83
C LYS A 73 41.24 20.98 1.73
N GLY A 74 41.28 19.70 1.34
CA GLY A 74 42.50 18.97 1.07
C GLY A 74 42.22 17.64 0.37
N THR A 75 43.28 17.07 -0.21
CA THR A 75 43.25 15.75 -0.87
C THR A 75 44.31 14.86 -0.24
N TYR A 76 43.97 13.61 0.07
CA TYR A 76 44.83 12.63 0.70
C TYR A 76 44.86 11.35 -0.13
N THR A 77 45.99 10.64 -0.11
CA THR A 77 46.15 9.41 -0.88
C THR A 77 45.21 8.30 -0.39
N ASN A 78 45.06 8.15 0.92
CA ASN A 78 44.17 7.16 1.55
C ASN A 78 43.58 7.73 2.87
N LEU A 79 42.60 7.03 3.45
CA LEU A 79 41.93 7.47 4.68
C LEU A 79 42.89 7.57 5.88
N SER A 80 43.89 6.67 5.97
CA SER A 80 44.89 6.69 7.04
C SER A 80 45.75 7.96 6.99
N ALA A 81 46.09 8.45 5.79
CA ALA A 81 46.82 9.70 5.62
C ALA A 81 46.00 10.91 6.07
N LEU A 82 44.69 10.93 5.80
CA LEU A 82 43.77 11.96 6.32
C LEU A 82 43.69 11.91 7.86
N GLN A 83 43.49 10.72 8.43
CA GLN A 83 43.45 10.51 9.87
C GLN A 83 44.76 10.90 10.56
N SER A 84 45.90 10.64 9.93
CA SER A 84 47.22 11.00 10.47
C SER A 84 47.49 12.51 10.42
N ALA A 85 47.03 13.17 9.36
CA ALA A 85 47.14 14.62 9.22
C ALA A 85 46.25 15.38 10.22
N TYR A 86 45.08 14.80 10.52
CA TYR A 86 44.09 15.36 11.45
C TYR A 86 43.60 14.31 12.45
N PRO A 87 44.42 13.93 13.44
CA PRO A 87 44.11 12.87 14.40
C PRO A 87 42.94 13.22 15.32
N ASN A 88 42.69 14.52 15.52
CA ASN A 88 41.55 15.03 16.29
C ASN A 88 40.45 15.63 15.39
N GLY A 89 40.52 15.37 14.08
CA GLY A 89 39.60 15.93 13.10
C GLY A 89 39.94 17.32 12.60
N ALA A 90 39.24 17.75 11.55
CA ALA A 90 39.26 19.10 11.03
C ALA A 90 37.91 19.43 10.37
N GLU A 91 37.46 20.68 10.48
CA GLU A 91 36.23 21.13 9.84
C GLU A 91 36.39 21.20 8.31
N GLY A 92 35.39 20.69 7.58
CA GLY A 92 35.30 20.76 6.12
C GLY A 92 35.36 19.40 5.43
N ILE A 93 35.32 19.43 4.09
CA ILE A 93 35.35 18.23 3.25
C ILE A 93 36.77 17.93 2.76
N PHE A 94 37.17 16.66 2.79
CA PHE A 94 38.49 16.20 2.36
C PHE A 94 38.35 15.02 1.40
N LEU A 95 39.10 15.03 0.30
CA LEU A 95 39.00 13.99 -0.72
C LEU A 95 40.06 12.91 -0.47
N VAL A 96 39.65 11.64 -0.49
CA VAL A 96 40.57 10.50 -0.48
C VAL A 96 40.67 9.93 -1.89
N LEU A 97 41.86 10.00 -2.49
CA LEU A 97 42.09 9.69 -3.91
C LEU A 97 41.99 8.20 -4.22
N GLU A 98 42.40 7.32 -3.30
CA GLU A 98 42.33 5.85 -3.48
C GLU A 98 40.90 5.36 -3.68
N SER A 99 39.94 5.88 -2.91
CA SER A 99 38.52 5.53 -3.05
C SER A 99 37.77 6.46 -4.00
N GLY A 100 38.28 7.67 -4.23
CA GLY A 100 37.55 8.74 -4.92
C GLY A 100 36.40 9.31 -4.07
N HIS A 101 36.39 9.05 -2.76
CA HIS A 101 35.34 9.50 -1.84
C HIS A 101 35.75 10.75 -1.08
N TRP A 102 34.78 11.60 -0.73
CA TRP A 102 35.00 12.70 0.21
C TRP A 102 34.63 12.30 1.63
N TYR A 103 35.31 12.88 2.61
CA TYR A 103 35.17 12.61 4.04
C TYR A 103 34.98 13.92 4.80
N TYR A 104 34.27 13.86 5.93
CA TYR A 104 34.09 14.98 6.85
C TYR A 104 34.26 14.52 8.30
N TRP A 105 34.67 15.45 9.18
CA TRP A 105 34.82 15.14 10.59
C TRP A 105 33.50 15.28 11.33
N ASN A 106 33.05 14.20 11.98
CA ASN A 106 31.94 14.26 12.91
C ASN A 106 32.47 14.46 14.33
N SER A 107 32.29 15.68 14.86
CA SER A 107 32.73 16.06 16.20
C SER A 107 31.97 15.34 17.31
N THR A 108 30.76 14.86 17.06
CA THR A 108 29.95 14.12 18.05
C THR A 108 30.48 12.70 18.23
N THR A 109 30.89 12.05 17.15
CA THR A 109 31.44 10.68 17.21
C THR A 109 32.97 10.64 17.24
N SER A 110 33.63 11.81 17.20
CA SER A 110 35.09 11.95 17.06
C SER A 110 35.68 11.04 15.97
N ALA A 111 35.04 11.04 14.80
CA ALA A 111 35.42 10.16 13.69
C ALA A 111 35.29 10.82 12.32
N TRP A 112 36.16 10.41 11.39
CA TRP A 112 36.02 10.72 9.96
C TRP A 112 34.91 9.86 9.37
N LEU A 113 33.90 10.50 8.79
CA LEU A 113 32.78 9.83 8.13
C LEU A 113 32.89 9.97 6.61
N ASP A 114 32.51 8.90 5.90
CA ASP A 114 32.47 8.84 4.45
C ASP A 114 31.22 9.55 3.93
N GLY A 115 31.41 10.52 3.04
CA GLY A 115 30.36 11.28 2.37
C GLY A 115 30.01 10.78 0.96
N GLY A 116 30.70 9.75 0.47
CA GLY A 116 30.48 9.12 -0.84
C GLY A 116 31.43 9.59 -1.94
N VAL A 117 31.21 9.09 -3.17
CA VAL A 117 32.05 9.38 -4.34
C VAL A 117 32.00 10.86 -4.73
N TYR A 118 33.17 11.47 -4.88
CA TYR A 118 33.32 12.86 -5.33
C TYR A 118 33.38 12.92 -6.86
N GLN A 119 32.35 13.49 -7.48
CA GLN A 119 32.17 13.66 -8.95
C GLN A 119 32.17 12.32 -9.74
N SER A 120 30.97 11.76 -9.96
CA SER A 120 30.79 10.55 -10.80
C SER A 120 31.35 10.73 -12.22
N THR A 121 31.97 9.68 -12.78
CA THR A 121 32.45 9.68 -14.17
C THR A 121 31.27 9.79 -15.16
N GLY A 122 31.33 10.76 -16.08
CA GLY A 122 30.29 10.95 -17.10
C GLY A 122 30.21 9.79 -18.11
N ILE A 123 29.01 9.48 -18.57
CA ILE A 123 28.78 8.50 -19.65
C ILE A 123 29.19 9.13 -20.98
N GLY A 124 30.06 8.45 -21.75
CA GLY A 124 30.50 8.93 -23.07
C GLY A 124 29.37 8.92 -24.10
N ASP A 125 29.41 9.86 -25.03
CA ASP A 125 28.38 10.03 -26.07
C ASP A 125 28.17 8.73 -26.88
N LYS A 126 26.92 8.27 -26.99
CA LYS A 126 26.52 7.05 -27.74
C LYS A 126 27.17 5.72 -27.28
N THR A 127 27.69 5.66 -26.05
CA THR A 127 28.33 4.43 -25.54
C THR A 127 27.38 3.40 -24.92
N ILE A 128 26.11 3.78 -24.71
CA ILE A 128 25.03 2.94 -24.20
C ILE A 128 24.24 2.37 -25.37
N SER A 129 24.28 1.05 -25.54
CA SER A 129 23.46 0.31 -26.51
C SER A 129 22.20 -0.24 -25.84
N PRO A 130 21.14 -0.61 -26.58
CA PRO A 130 19.97 -1.30 -26.04
C PRO A 130 20.34 -2.47 -25.12
N ARG A 131 21.33 -3.29 -25.52
CA ARG A 131 21.84 -4.42 -24.72
C ARG A 131 22.57 -4.02 -23.42
N LYS A 132 23.06 -2.78 -23.31
CA LYS A 132 23.62 -2.22 -22.06
C LYS A 132 22.55 -1.58 -21.18
N THR A 133 21.28 -1.72 -21.57
CA THR A 133 20.12 -1.25 -20.84
C THR A 133 19.11 -2.39 -20.73
N ASN A 134 18.14 -2.23 -19.84
CA ASN A 134 16.95 -3.07 -19.76
C ASN A 134 15.68 -2.28 -20.10
N PHE A 135 15.82 -1.05 -20.63
CA PHE A 135 14.73 -0.09 -20.81
C PHE A 135 14.70 0.57 -22.21
N ILE A 136 15.69 0.31 -23.07
CA ILE A 136 15.68 0.76 -24.48
C ILE A 136 15.46 -0.49 -25.35
N GLU A 137 14.35 -0.54 -26.07
CA GLU A 137 14.09 -1.57 -27.08
C GLU A 137 14.24 -0.99 -28.49
N VAL A 138 14.56 -1.86 -29.45
CA VAL A 138 14.62 -1.50 -30.86
C VAL A 138 13.23 -1.60 -31.46
N ASP A 139 12.77 -0.58 -32.19
CA ASP A 139 11.52 -0.68 -32.95
C ASP A 139 11.69 -1.73 -34.06
N THR A 140 11.26 -2.96 -33.82
CA THR A 140 11.35 -4.06 -34.79
C THR A 140 10.36 -3.94 -35.96
N SER A 141 9.41 -2.99 -35.88
CA SER A 141 8.61 -2.60 -37.04
C SER A 141 9.48 -1.90 -38.09
N PHE A 142 10.49 -1.16 -37.64
CA PHE A 142 11.44 -0.43 -38.47
C PHE A 142 12.73 -1.23 -38.68
N ASN A 143 13.49 -1.49 -37.62
CA ASN A 143 14.74 -2.23 -37.68
C ASN A 143 14.50 -3.69 -37.25
N LYS A 144 14.44 -4.60 -38.21
CA LYS A 144 14.20 -6.03 -37.99
C LYS A 144 15.24 -6.70 -37.09
N PHE A 145 16.38 -6.06 -36.82
CA PHE A 145 17.33 -6.49 -35.82
C PHE A 145 16.92 -6.00 -34.42
N ASP A 146 16.72 -6.92 -33.50
CA ASP A 146 16.28 -6.70 -32.11
C ASP A 146 17.40 -6.24 -31.15
N GLY A 147 18.64 -6.14 -31.63
CA GLY A 147 19.81 -5.78 -30.82
C GLY A 147 20.53 -6.98 -30.18
N ASN A 148 20.02 -8.21 -30.35
CA ASN A 148 20.58 -9.41 -29.74
C ASN A 148 21.48 -10.20 -30.71
N TYR A 149 22.73 -10.39 -30.30
CA TYR A 149 23.66 -11.26 -31.02
C TYR A 149 23.64 -12.66 -30.42
N LEU A 150 23.73 -13.67 -31.29
CA LEU A 150 24.22 -14.98 -30.87
C LEU A 150 25.71 -14.84 -30.56
N LEU A 151 26.03 -14.84 -29.26
CA LEU A 151 27.39 -14.69 -28.76
C LEU A 151 28.19 -15.95 -29.00
N ASN A 152 29.46 -15.79 -29.37
CA ASN A 152 30.35 -16.91 -29.64
C ASN A 152 29.82 -17.83 -30.76
N VAL A 153 29.18 -17.26 -31.78
CA VAL A 153 28.62 -17.96 -32.93
C VAL A 153 29.05 -17.26 -34.22
N GLY A 154 29.56 -18.03 -35.17
CA GLY A 154 29.95 -17.56 -36.50
C GLY A 154 29.29 -18.33 -37.63
N ILE A 155 29.41 -17.78 -38.84
CA ILE A 155 29.01 -18.45 -40.08
C ILE A 155 30.22 -19.20 -40.64
N ASN A 156 30.08 -20.53 -40.81
CA ASN A 156 31.04 -21.31 -41.58
C ASN A 156 30.66 -21.26 -43.07
N SER A 157 31.41 -20.48 -43.84
CA SER A 157 31.12 -20.27 -45.26
C SER A 157 31.21 -21.54 -46.11
N SER A 158 32.03 -22.52 -45.70
CA SER A 158 32.25 -23.76 -46.45
C SER A 158 31.15 -24.80 -46.21
N SER A 159 30.62 -24.87 -44.98
CA SER A 159 29.58 -25.84 -44.62
C SER A 159 28.17 -25.27 -44.59
N ASN A 160 27.98 -23.96 -44.79
CA ASN A 160 26.70 -23.26 -44.64
C ASN A 160 26.02 -23.53 -43.29
N LEU A 161 26.81 -23.59 -42.21
CA LEU A 161 26.30 -23.81 -40.84
C LEU A 161 26.59 -22.62 -39.95
N LEU A 162 25.70 -22.39 -38.98
CA LEU A 162 26.02 -21.64 -37.77
C LEU A 162 26.86 -22.52 -36.85
N VAL A 163 28.02 -22.03 -36.42
CA VAL A 163 28.97 -22.81 -35.61
C VAL A 163 29.41 -22.03 -34.39
N SER A 164 29.65 -22.73 -33.28
CA SER A 164 30.27 -22.12 -32.10
C SER A 164 31.67 -21.63 -32.44
N ASN A 165 31.95 -20.36 -32.12
CA ASN A 165 33.24 -19.71 -32.30
C ASN A 165 33.37 -18.52 -31.31
N PRO A 166 34.26 -18.58 -30.31
CA PRO A 166 34.34 -17.60 -29.23
C PRO A 166 34.76 -16.18 -29.67
N ASN A 167 35.19 -16.01 -30.92
CA ASN A 167 35.64 -14.72 -31.44
C ASN A 167 34.61 -14.08 -32.40
N ARG A 168 33.41 -14.67 -32.51
CA ARG A 168 32.41 -14.24 -33.49
C ARG A 168 31.06 -14.07 -32.83
N ASN A 169 30.37 -13.02 -33.27
CA ASN A 169 28.98 -12.77 -32.94
C ASN A 169 28.19 -12.69 -34.24
N THR A 170 27.03 -13.34 -34.27
CA THR A 170 26.15 -13.37 -35.45
C THR A 170 24.77 -12.91 -35.01
N LEU A 171 24.19 -11.94 -35.69
CA LEU A 171 22.77 -11.61 -35.47
C LEU A 171 21.89 -12.44 -36.39
N ILE A 172 20.70 -12.78 -35.89
CA ILE A 172 19.69 -13.53 -36.61
C ILE A 172 18.45 -12.66 -36.71
N VAL A 173 17.93 -12.49 -37.92
CA VAL A 173 16.77 -11.62 -38.19
C VAL A 173 15.68 -12.42 -38.89
N PRO A 174 14.44 -12.44 -38.37
CA PRO A 174 13.33 -13.04 -39.08
C PRO A 174 13.02 -12.23 -40.35
N VAL A 175 12.77 -12.94 -41.44
CA VAL A 175 12.45 -12.35 -42.75
C VAL A 175 11.31 -13.08 -43.43
N GLU A 176 10.66 -12.39 -44.35
CA GLU A 176 9.67 -12.95 -45.26
C GLU A 176 10.34 -13.34 -46.58
N GLY A 177 9.80 -14.36 -47.25
CA GLY A 177 10.27 -14.78 -48.56
C GLY A 177 9.93 -13.79 -49.67
N ASN A 178 10.75 -13.73 -50.71
CA ASN A 178 10.63 -12.82 -51.86
C ASN A 178 10.60 -11.32 -51.49
N LYS A 179 11.24 -10.93 -50.38
CA LYS A 179 11.38 -9.53 -49.97
C LYS A 179 12.84 -9.08 -50.10
N THR A 180 13.02 -7.80 -50.42
CA THR A 180 14.34 -7.17 -50.40
C THR A 180 14.60 -6.61 -49.01
N TYR A 181 15.81 -6.78 -48.50
CA TYR A 181 16.26 -6.20 -47.24
C TYR A 181 17.56 -5.41 -47.41
N SER A 182 17.68 -4.30 -46.70
CA SER A 182 18.88 -3.48 -46.60
C SER A 182 19.53 -3.67 -45.24
N ILE A 183 20.81 -4.02 -45.23
CA ILE A 183 21.64 -4.20 -44.04
C ILE A 183 22.68 -3.08 -44.01
N VAL A 184 22.63 -2.23 -42.99
CA VAL A 184 23.50 -1.06 -42.83
C VAL A 184 24.20 -1.11 -41.48
N LYS A 185 25.50 -0.80 -41.42
CA LYS A 185 26.26 -0.74 -40.16
C LYS A 185 26.99 0.59 -39.98
N GLY A 186 27.15 0.98 -38.72
CA GLY A 186 27.68 2.30 -38.34
C GLY A 186 29.19 2.47 -38.52
N VAL A 187 29.95 1.37 -38.54
CA VAL A 187 31.42 1.38 -38.61
C VAL A 187 31.97 0.29 -39.52
N ALA A 188 33.16 0.52 -40.05
CA ALA A 188 33.92 -0.52 -40.74
C ALA A 188 34.28 -1.64 -39.75
N THR A 189 34.29 -2.87 -40.24
CA THR A 189 34.63 -4.07 -39.46
C THR A 189 35.56 -4.94 -40.31
N ASP A 190 35.92 -6.10 -39.80
CA ASP A 190 36.85 -7.04 -40.43
C ASP A 190 36.15 -8.09 -41.33
N VAL A 191 34.87 -8.40 -41.12
CA VAL A 191 34.07 -9.26 -42.03
C VAL A 191 32.67 -8.72 -42.27
N PHE A 192 32.01 -9.15 -43.35
CA PHE A 192 30.58 -8.89 -43.55
C PHE A 192 29.96 -10.01 -44.37
N ILE A 193 29.35 -10.98 -43.69
CA ILE A 193 28.76 -12.18 -44.29
C ILE A 193 27.26 -12.19 -44.00
N ILE A 194 26.46 -12.44 -45.03
CA ILE A 194 25.00 -12.53 -44.95
C ILE A 194 24.57 -13.83 -45.60
N LYS A 195 23.83 -14.67 -44.86
CA LYS A 195 23.21 -15.87 -45.42
C LYS A 195 21.75 -15.99 -44.98
N SER A 196 20.89 -16.63 -45.77
CA SER A 196 19.54 -16.94 -45.35
C SER A 196 19.34 -18.43 -45.02
N SER A 197 18.25 -18.73 -44.33
CA SER A 197 17.83 -20.09 -43.97
C SER A 197 16.34 -20.25 -44.17
N THR A 198 15.91 -21.43 -44.62
CA THR A 198 14.51 -21.84 -44.78
C THR A 198 13.96 -22.56 -43.53
N GLN A 199 14.83 -22.84 -42.54
CA GLN A 199 14.50 -23.56 -41.33
C GLN A 199 13.44 -22.82 -40.49
N SER A 200 12.55 -23.54 -39.82
CA SER A 200 11.53 -22.94 -38.96
C SER A 200 12.12 -22.22 -37.73
N THR A 201 13.27 -22.68 -37.27
CA THR A 201 14.04 -22.12 -36.15
C THR A 201 15.51 -22.16 -36.52
N LEU A 202 16.28 -21.15 -36.14
CA LEU A 202 17.69 -21.07 -36.46
C LEU A 202 18.52 -20.89 -35.17
N SER A 203 19.39 -21.87 -34.89
CA SER A 203 20.26 -21.92 -33.70
C SER A 203 21.65 -22.44 -34.09
N VAL A 204 22.57 -22.54 -33.12
CA VAL A 204 23.91 -23.11 -33.35
C VAL A 204 23.79 -24.55 -33.87
N GLY A 205 24.48 -24.85 -34.97
CA GLY A 205 24.35 -26.10 -35.73
C GLY A 205 23.30 -26.05 -36.85
N GLY A 206 22.46 -25.00 -36.91
CA GLY A 206 21.45 -24.81 -37.93
C GLY A 206 22.04 -24.54 -39.32
N THR A 207 21.29 -24.96 -40.36
CA THR A 207 21.70 -24.84 -41.76
C THR A 207 21.23 -23.52 -42.37
N LEU A 208 22.12 -22.86 -43.11
CA LEU A 208 21.89 -21.65 -43.88
C LEU A 208 21.67 -22.04 -45.35
N ASP A 209 20.53 -22.69 -45.60
CA ASP A 209 20.12 -23.31 -46.87
C ASP A 209 19.28 -22.41 -47.78
N GLY A 210 19.12 -21.13 -47.40
CA GLY A 210 18.32 -20.18 -48.15
C GLY A 210 19.02 -19.61 -49.39
N LEU A 211 18.30 -18.76 -50.13
CA LEU A 211 18.79 -18.19 -51.39
C LEU A 211 19.93 -17.16 -51.20
N VAL A 212 19.92 -16.42 -50.10
CA VAL A 212 20.88 -15.34 -49.84
C VAL A 212 22.22 -15.95 -49.44
N SER A 213 23.28 -15.60 -50.17
CA SER A 213 24.67 -15.91 -49.80
C SER A 213 25.59 -14.80 -50.28
N VAL A 214 25.90 -13.86 -49.39
CA VAL A 214 26.78 -12.71 -49.65
C VAL A 214 27.98 -12.74 -48.71
N SER A 215 29.16 -12.51 -49.30
CA SER A 215 30.39 -12.23 -48.56
C SER A 215 31.00 -10.94 -49.11
N ALA A 216 30.95 -9.87 -48.32
CA ALA A 216 31.51 -8.56 -48.65
C ALA A 216 32.75 -8.24 -47.80
N THR A 217 33.52 -7.24 -48.21
CA THR A 217 34.62 -6.72 -47.38
C THR A 217 34.06 -6.08 -46.13
N GLY A 218 34.74 -6.20 -44.99
CA GLY A 218 34.30 -5.56 -43.74
C GLY A 218 34.29 -4.02 -43.80
N THR A 219 34.93 -3.41 -44.79
CA THR A 219 34.82 -1.97 -45.09
C THR A 219 33.48 -1.58 -45.72
N THR A 220 32.74 -2.53 -46.31
CA THR A 220 31.42 -2.28 -46.88
C THR A 220 30.43 -1.99 -45.76
N LEU A 221 29.85 -0.79 -45.75
CA LEU A 221 28.91 -0.39 -44.69
C LEU A 221 27.46 -0.80 -44.98
N ARG A 222 27.16 -1.25 -46.20
CA ARG A 222 25.80 -1.39 -46.72
C ARG A 222 25.70 -2.58 -47.66
N GLN A 223 24.65 -3.37 -47.52
CA GLN A 223 24.35 -4.47 -48.43
C GLN A 223 22.84 -4.60 -48.64
N GLN A 224 22.44 -4.93 -49.86
CA GLN A 224 21.06 -5.30 -50.17
C GLN A 224 21.00 -6.76 -50.59
N VAL A 225 19.97 -7.46 -50.14
CA VAL A 225 19.72 -8.87 -50.44
C VAL A 225 18.24 -9.07 -50.73
N THR A 226 17.90 -10.03 -51.58
CA THR A 226 16.51 -10.44 -51.80
C THR A 226 16.37 -11.89 -51.38
N THR A 227 15.43 -12.15 -50.47
CA THR A 227 15.18 -13.47 -49.92
C THR A 227 14.48 -14.37 -50.93
N GLY A 228 14.76 -15.68 -50.88
CA GLY A 228 14.03 -16.70 -51.62
C GLY A 228 12.62 -16.91 -51.05
N ALA A 229 11.74 -17.54 -51.82
CA ALA A 229 10.33 -17.74 -51.44
C ALA A 229 10.13 -18.47 -50.10
N SER A 230 11.08 -19.33 -49.70
CA SER A 230 11.01 -20.13 -48.47
C SER A 230 11.95 -19.65 -47.38
N ASP A 231 12.70 -18.56 -47.59
CA ASP A 231 13.62 -18.03 -46.60
C ASP A 231 12.83 -17.44 -45.42
N LYS A 232 13.27 -17.76 -44.20
CA LYS A 232 12.65 -17.33 -42.95
C LYS A 232 13.59 -16.53 -42.05
N TRP A 233 14.91 -16.67 -42.26
CA TRP A 233 15.92 -16.02 -41.42
C TRP A 233 17.05 -15.45 -42.28
N LEU A 234 17.59 -14.31 -41.85
CA LEU A 234 18.92 -13.82 -42.24
C LEU A 234 19.88 -13.98 -41.06
N ALA A 235 21.02 -14.61 -41.31
CA ALA A 235 22.16 -14.64 -40.42
C ALA A 235 23.21 -13.65 -40.92
N VAL A 236 23.63 -12.72 -40.07
CA VAL A 236 24.58 -11.67 -40.43
C VAL A 236 25.76 -11.63 -39.46
N GLN A 237 26.97 -11.78 -40.00
CA GLN A 237 28.22 -11.72 -39.23
C GLN A 237 29.06 -10.52 -39.67
N PHE A 238 29.42 -9.65 -38.72
CA PHE A 238 30.18 -8.41 -38.98
C PHE A 238 31.62 -8.45 -38.50
N THR A 239 32.01 -9.36 -37.60
CA THR A 239 33.37 -9.32 -37.07
C THR A 239 33.92 -10.69 -36.68
N THR A 240 35.24 -10.78 -36.60
CA THR A 240 36.00 -11.88 -36.00
C THR A 240 36.70 -11.49 -34.70
N SER A 241 36.43 -10.29 -34.15
CA SER A 241 36.92 -9.82 -32.85
C SER A 241 35.85 -9.76 -31.75
N GLY A 242 34.64 -10.26 -32.01
CA GLY A 242 33.52 -10.22 -31.05
C GLY A 242 32.91 -8.84 -30.80
N GLN A 243 33.30 -7.81 -31.57
CA GLN A 243 32.67 -6.49 -31.51
C GLN A 243 31.20 -6.49 -31.96
N GLU A 244 30.43 -5.58 -31.40
CA GLU A 244 28.99 -5.44 -31.66
C GLU A 244 28.76 -4.07 -32.31
N PRO A 245 28.98 -3.95 -33.64
CA PRO A 245 28.73 -2.68 -34.31
C PRO A 245 27.25 -2.33 -34.23
N TYR A 246 26.96 -1.04 -34.37
CA TYR A 246 25.59 -0.60 -34.63
C TYR A 246 25.13 -1.14 -35.98
N VAL A 247 23.97 -1.80 -36.03
CA VAL A 247 23.41 -2.42 -37.25
C VAL A 247 21.92 -2.13 -37.38
N GLU A 248 21.50 -1.90 -38.62
CA GLU A 248 20.12 -1.74 -39.04
C GLU A 248 19.80 -2.75 -40.16
N VAL A 249 18.71 -3.49 -40.03
CA VAL A 249 18.15 -4.38 -41.05
C VAL A 249 16.73 -3.93 -41.35
N THR A 250 16.49 -3.42 -42.56
CA THR A 250 15.18 -2.87 -42.97
C THR A 250 14.65 -3.60 -44.19
N GLU A 251 13.32 -3.77 -44.27
CA GLU A 251 12.66 -4.22 -45.49
C GLU A 251 12.67 -3.09 -46.55
N GLY A 252 12.95 -3.44 -47.79
CA GLY A 252 13.07 -2.53 -48.92
C GLY A 252 14.50 -2.04 -49.18
N THR A 253 14.59 -1.03 -50.05
CA THR A 253 15.85 -0.41 -50.48
C THR A 253 16.17 0.79 -49.59
N ARG A 254 17.33 0.75 -48.93
CA ARG A 254 17.82 1.84 -48.09
C ARG A 254 19.31 2.06 -48.25
N ASN A 255 19.70 3.33 -48.18
CA ASN A 255 21.08 3.78 -48.38
C ASN A 255 21.64 4.54 -47.17
N THR A 256 20.91 4.76 -46.09
CA THR A 256 21.39 5.54 -44.94
C THR A 256 20.92 4.93 -43.64
N LEU A 257 21.79 4.96 -42.63
CA LEU A 257 21.51 4.56 -41.27
C LEU A 257 20.71 5.67 -40.59
N VAL A 258 19.60 5.32 -39.93
CA VAL A 258 18.78 6.30 -39.21
C VAL A 258 18.95 6.01 -37.72
N SER A 259 19.70 6.86 -37.03
CA SER A 259 19.97 6.70 -35.59
C SER A 259 18.72 6.85 -34.71
N ASP A 260 17.64 7.41 -35.28
CA ASP A 260 16.42 7.79 -34.56
C ASP A 260 15.38 6.66 -34.56
N ALA A 261 15.80 5.44 -34.96
CA ALA A 261 14.99 4.22 -35.05
C ALA A 261 14.68 3.55 -33.70
N TYR A 262 15.17 4.12 -32.61
CA TYR A 262 14.79 3.67 -31.28
C TYR A 262 13.58 4.48 -30.86
N THR A 263 12.42 3.84 -30.87
CA THR A 263 11.36 4.28 -29.98
C THR A 263 11.86 4.10 -28.55
N LEU A 264 11.68 5.12 -27.71
CA LEU A 264 11.46 4.87 -26.31
C LEU A 264 10.21 3.99 -26.26
N VAL A 265 10.39 2.68 -26.30
CA VAL A 265 9.41 1.80 -25.69
C VAL A 265 9.52 2.21 -24.24
N ALA A 266 8.53 3.00 -23.77
CA ALA A 266 8.31 3.11 -22.34
C ALA A 266 8.37 1.67 -21.87
N PRO A 267 9.40 1.27 -21.11
CA PRO A 267 9.52 -0.12 -20.76
C PRO A 267 8.17 -0.53 -20.19
N ASN A 268 7.72 -1.76 -20.45
CA ASN A 268 6.73 -2.35 -19.56
C ASN A 268 7.34 -2.59 -18.15
N LEU A 269 8.45 -1.92 -17.77
CA LEU A 269 8.48 -1.31 -16.47
C LEU A 269 7.49 -0.16 -16.49
N ASP A 270 6.29 -0.45 -16.02
CA ASP A 270 5.61 0.55 -15.23
C ASP A 270 6.52 0.97 -14.07
N VAL A 271 7.45 1.91 -14.32
CA VAL A 271 8.06 2.71 -13.27
C VAL A 271 6.93 3.64 -12.85
N TYR A 272 6.08 3.11 -12.00
CA TYR A 272 5.05 3.86 -11.34
C TYR A 272 5.72 5.06 -10.68
N ARG A 273 5.25 6.26 -11.03
CA ARG A 273 5.65 7.45 -10.27
C ARG A 273 5.22 7.22 -8.83
N LYS A 274 5.78 7.95 -7.87
CA LYS A 274 5.39 7.88 -6.44
C LYS A 274 3.87 7.99 -6.18
N GLY A 275 3.07 8.42 -7.17
CA GLY A 275 1.61 8.44 -7.14
C GLY A 275 0.88 7.30 -7.89
N ASP A 276 1.55 6.47 -8.69
CA ASP A 276 0.93 5.40 -9.50
C ASP A 276 1.02 4.01 -8.83
N VAL A 277 1.67 3.93 -7.65
CA VAL A 277 1.75 2.77 -6.74
C VAL A 277 1.19 3.14 -5.38
N TYR A 278 0.58 2.17 -4.69
CA TYR A 278 0.22 2.33 -3.29
C TYR A 278 1.48 2.34 -2.42
N ASN A 279 1.56 3.30 -1.51
CA ASN A 279 2.59 3.32 -0.48
C ASN A 279 2.23 2.39 0.69
N LYS A 280 3.21 2.09 1.55
CA LYS A 280 3.07 1.16 2.68
C LYS A 280 1.86 1.46 3.59
N GLU A 281 1.55 2.73 3.81
CA GLU A 281 0.45 3.19 4.67
C GLU A 281 -0.91 3.04 3.99
N GLU A 282 -0.99 3.29 2.68
CA GLU A 282 -2.21 3.10 1.89
C GLU A 282 -2.60 1.62 1.79
N ILE A 283 -1.62 0.71 1.69
CA ILE A 283 -1.88 -0.74 1.64
C ILE A 283 -2.36 -1.27 2.99
N HIS A 284 -1.77 -0.80 4.09
CA HIS A 284 -2.13 -1.19 5.45
C HIS A 284 -3.59 -0.86 5.81
N ASN A 285 -4.15 0.19 5.19
CA ASN A 285 -5.53 0.60 5.40
C ASN A 285 -6.57 -0.24 4.62
N PHE A 286 -6.15 -1.13 3.71
CA PHE A 286 -7.05 -2.00 2.94
C PHE A 286 -7.63 -3.19 3.72
N GLY A 287 -7.15 -3.48 4.93
CA GLY A 287 -7.78 -4.43 5.85
C GLY A 287 -8.14 -5.79 5.24
N PHE A 288 -7.15 -6.49 4.69
CA PHE A 288 -7.35 -7.83 4.12
C PHE A 288 -7.64 -8.86 5.21
N GLY A 289 -8.70 -9.66 5.03
CA GLY A 289 -8.89 -10.93 5.75
C GLY A 289 -7.89 -11.98 5.24
N HIS A 290 -7.32 -12.75 6.18
CA HIS A 290 -6.19 -13.66 5.95
C HIS A 290 -6.46 -14.80 4.94
N GLU A 291 -7.71 -15.02 4.54
CA GLU A 291 -8.10 -16.14 3.67
C GLU A 291 -8.04 -15.90 2.14
N ASN A 292 -7.76 -14.69 1.63
CA ASN A 292 -7.86 -14.42 0.18
C ASN A 292 -6.61 -13.81 -0.50
N ILE A 293 -5.44 -13.74 0.16
CA ILE A 293 -4.22 -13.22 -0.48
C ILE A 293 -3.44 -14.36 -1.14
N GLY A 294 -3.91 -14.79 -2.30
CA GLY A 294 -3.00 -15.31 -3.32
C GLY A 294 -2.30 -14.12 -3.98
N TYR A 295 -1.00 -13.97 -3.72
CA TYR A 295 -0.09 -13.06 -4.44
C TYR A 295 -0.19 -11.56 -4.10
N LEU A 296 0.25 -11.19 -2.91
CA LEU A 296 0.91 -9.90 -2.67
C LEU A 296 2.07 -10.15 -1.69
N HIS A 297 3.27 -9.69 -2.03
CA HIS A 297 4.46 -9.84 -1.20
C HIS A 297 4.32 -8.96 0.05
N LEU A 298 3.71 -9.50 1.11
CA LEU A 298 3.61 -8.87 2.43
C LEU A 298 3.55 -9.96 3.51
N ASP A 299 4.73 -10.47 3.88
CA ASP A 299 5.12 -10.53 5.29
C ASP A 299 6.66 -10.67 5.43
N THR A 300 7.41 -9.70 4.90
CA THR A 300 8.87 -9.60 5.11
C THR A 300 9.24 -9.12 6.51
N ASP A 301 8.26 -8.70 7.32
CA ASP A 301 8.54 -8.21 8.68
C ASP A 301 8.78 -9.37 9.66
N ILE A 302 8.41 -10.62 9.31
CA ILE A 302 8.73 -11.82 10.11
C ILE A 302 9.73 -12.74 9.40
N ASN A 303 9.59 -12.98 8.09
CA ASN A 303 10.52 -13.84 7.33
C ASN A 303 11.67 -13.03 6.70
N LEU A 304 12.88 -13.26 7.20
CA LEU A 304 14.12 -12.62 6.73
C LEU A 304 14.57 -13.11 5.34
N PHE A 305 14.02 -14.23 4.85
CA PHE A 305 14.30 -14.68 3.48
C PHE A 305 13.44 -13.91 2.48
N ASP A 306 14.08 -13.24 1.53
CA ASP A 306 13.46 -12.41 0.49
C ASP A 306 12.82 -13.22 -0.65
N GLY A 307 12.88 -14.55 -0.60
CA GLY A 307 12.39 -15.44 -1.65
C GLY A 307 13.40 -15.67 -2.78
N ILE A 308 14.59 -15.05 -2.74
CA ILE A 308 15.55 -15.08 -3.83
C ILE A 308 16.66 -16.10 -3.54
N TYR A 309 16.72 -17.12 -4.39
CA TYR A 309 17.86 -18.03 -4.43
C TYR A 309 18.93 -17.55 -5.40
N LYS A 310 20.21 -17.77 -5.05
CA LYS A 310 21.34 -17.54 -5.94
C LYS A 310 21.68 -18.82 -6.69
N ASP A 311 21.53 -18.78 -8.01
CA ASP A 311 21.74 -19.90 -8.93
C ASP A 311 23.23 -20.12 -9.27
N GLY A 312 23.57 -21.33 -9.70
CA GLY A 312 24.91 -21.69 -10.19
C GLY A 312 25.96 -21.84 -9.08
N ILE A 313 25.52 -21.90 -7.82
CA ILE A 313 26.38 -22.11 -6.66
C ILE A 313 25.76 -23.10 -5.67
N THR A 314 26.60 -23.81 -4.93
CA THR A 314 26.18 -24.79 -3.91
C THR A 314 26.95 -24.58 -2.61
N LEU A 315 26.33 -24.96 -1.49
CA LEU A 315 27.03 -25.13 -0.21
C LEU A 315 27.44 -26.59 -0.05
N ASN A 316 28.73 -26.91 -0.06
CA ASN A 316 29.22 -28.31 0.01
C ASN A 316 29.30 -28.83 1.47
N SER A 317 29.66 -30.11 1.67
CA SER A 317 29.77 -30.75 2.99
C SER A 317 30.89 -30.20 3.89
N GLN A 318 31.78 -29.39 3.33
CA GLN A 318 32.82 -28.67 4.07
C GLN A 318 32.40 -27.22 4.41
N PHE A 319 31.14 -26.86 4.14
CA PHE A 319 30.59 -25.52 4.28
C PHE A 319 31.36 -24.49 3.44
N ARG A 320 31.70 -24.85 2.20
CA ARG A 320 32.31 -23.99 1.20
C ARG A 320 31.33 -23.70 0.06
N ILE A 321 31.37 -22.47 -0.46
CA ILE A 321 30.60 -22.09 -1.65
C ILE A 321 31.37 -22.55 -2.88
N ASP A 322 30.82 -23.51 -3.62
CA ASP A 322 31.41 -23.98 -4.87
C ASP A 322 30.53 -23.58 -6.06
N ALA A 323 31.13 -23.45 -7.25
CA ALA A 323 30.39 -23.35 -8.50
C ALA A 323 29.61 -24.64 -8.75
N ALA A 324 28.40 -24.53 -9.26
CA ALA A 324 27.54 -25.65 -9.56
C ALA A 324 26.73 -25.43 -10.86
N ASP A 325 26.01 -26.45 -11.28
CA ASP A 325 24.97 -26.29 -12.30
C ASP A 325 23.81 -25.40 -11.78
N GLU A 326 22.97 -24.95 -12.70
CA GLU A 326 21.82 -24.08 -12.40
C GLU A 326 20.75 -24.75 -11.51
N LEU A 327 20.84 -26.07 -11.30
CA LEU A 327 19.93 -26.83 -10.44
C LEU A 327 20.33 -26.71 -8.96
N ARG A 328 21.52 -26.22 -8.63
CA ARG A 328 21.91 -25.95 -7.25
C ARG A 328 21.84 -24.47 -6.96
N LYS A 329 21.15 -24.16 -5.86
CA LYS A 329 20.84 -22.80 -5.46
C LYS A 329 20.99 -22.65 -3.96
N VAL A 330 21.41 -21.47 -3.51
CA VAL A 330 21.54 -21.15 -2.08
C VAL A 330 20.82 -19.85 -1.77
N ALA A 331 20.17 -19.78 -0.62
CA ALA A 331 19.65 -18.54 -0.08
C ALA A 331 20.75 -17.82 0.72
N LEU A 332 20.85 -16.50 0.57
CA LEU A 332 21.82 -15.65 1.24
C LEU A 332 21.06 -14.61 2.07
N ILE A 333 21.00 -14.80 3.38
CA ILE A 333 20.17 -13.99 4.29
C ILE A 333 21.06 -13.18 5.22
N LYS A 334 20.89 -11.85 5.25
CA LYS A 334 21.60 -11.02 6.24
C LYS A 334 21.06 -11.29 7.64
N ILE A 335 21.96 -11.44 8.61
CA ILE A 335 21.62 -11.67 10.00
C ILE A 335 22.39 -10.71 10.90
N SER A 336 21.79 -10.33 12.02
CA SER A 336 22.42 -9.60 13.10
C SER A 336 23.22 -10.53 14.04
N PRO A 337 24.45 -10.15 14.44
CA PRO A 337 25.24 -10.91 15.42
C PRO A 337 24.53 -11.11 16.75
N GLY A 338 24.72 -12.26 17.40
CA GLY A 338 24.20 -12.55 18.74
C GLY A 338 22.68 -12.79 18.83
N LYS A 339 21.94 -12.73 17.72
CA LYS A 339 20.50 -13.00 17.69
C LYS A 339 20.22 -14.49 17.44
N THR A 340 19.10 -14.97 17.95
CA THR A 340 18.58 -16.31 17.64
C THR A 340 17.75 -16.26 16.37
N TYR A 341 17.89 -17.26 15.52
CA TYR A 341 17.10 -17.45 14.32
C TYR A 341 16.54 -18.87 14.26
N THR A 342 15.40 -19.02 13.59
CA THR A 342 14.83 -20.31 13.21
C THR A 342 14.74 -20.38 11.70
N VAL A 343 15.30 -21.44 11.11
CA VAL A 343 15.20 -21.73 9.68
C VAL A 343 14.30 -22.93 9.48
N THR A 344 13.25 -22.79 8.69
CA THR A 344 12.25 -23.82 8.41
C THR A 344 12.10 -24.03 6.91
N ARG A 345 11.96 -25.28 6.45
CA ARG A 345 11.80 -25.65 5.04
C ARG A 345 10.69 -26.69 4.84
N THR A 346 10.20 -26.83 3.62
CA THR A 346 9.41 -28.03 3.23
C THR A 346 10.33 -29.21 2.91
N ALA A 347 9.84 -30.44 3.12
CA ALA A 347 10.61 -31.67 2.99
C ALA A 347 11.35 -31.77 1.63
N SER A 348 12.68 -31.72 1.68
CA SER A 348 13.54 -31.77 0.50
C SER A 348 14.82 -32.59 0.77
N SER A 349 15.58 -32.88 -0.29
CA SER A 349 16.64 -33.90 -0.25
C SER A 349 17.85 -33.59 0.65
N LEU A 350 18.08 -32.32 1.02
CA LEU A 350 19.19 -31.92 1.91
C LEU A 350 18.87 -30.59 2.61
N PHE A 351 19.06 -30.52 3.93
CA PHE A 351 19.10 -29.27 4.67
C PHE A 351 20.54 -28.96 5.07
N ARG A 352 21.16 -27.93 4.50
CA ARG A 352 22.48 -27.47 4.96
C ARG A 352 22.48 -25.97 5.13
N LEU A 353 22.94 -25.48 6.27
CA LEU A 353 23.08 -24.05 6.52
C LEU A 353 24.32 -23.73 7.32
N GLY A 354 24.83 -22.52 7.16
CA GLY A 354 25.87 -22.02 8.04
C GLY A 354 25.99 -20.51 7.98
N THR A 355 26.77 -19.95 8.90
CA THR A 355 26.96 -18.51 9.00
C THR A 355 28.34 -18.06 8.50
N HIS A 356 28.45 -16.79 8.13
CA HIS A 356 29.69 -16.14 7.67
C HIS A 356 29.84 -14.76 8.32
N THR A 357 31.09 -14.34 8.57
CA THR A 357 31.39 -13.08 9.25
C THR A 357 31.26 -11.84 8.34
N LYS A 358 31.29 -12.02 7.02
CA LYS A 358 31.05 -10.97 6.02
C LYS A 358 29.60 -10.96 5.56
N GLU A 359 29.11 -9.81 5.11
CA GLU A 359 27.77 -9.67 4.51
C GLU A 359 27.66 -10.25 3.09
N ILE A 360 28.80 -10.56 2.45
CA ILE A 360 28.88 -11.10 1.09
C ILE A 360 29.88 -12.25 1.12
N ILE A 361 29.54 -13.33 0.40
CA ILE A 361 30.43 -14.48 0.19
C ILE A 361 30.59 -14.79 -1.30
N ASN A 362 31.82 -15.11 -1.71
CA ASN A 362 32.18 -15.44 -3.09
C ASN A 362 32.36 -16.95 -3.29
N VAL A 363 32.25 -17.38 -4.55
CA VAL A 363 32.61 -18.74 -4.94
C VAL A 363 34.06 -19.02 -4.59
N GLY A 364 34.30 -20.16 -3.94
CA GLY A 364 35.60 -20.61 -3.46
C GLY A 364 35.88 -20.29 -1.99
N GLU A 365 35.07 -19.46 -1.33
CA GLU A 365 35.20 -19.13 0.10
C GLU A 365 34.49 -20.17 1.00
N SER A 366 35.07 -20.42 2.18
CA SER A 366 34.47 -21.25 3.23
C SER A 366 33.73 -20.39 4.24
N LEU A 367 32.59 -20.88 4.73
CA LEU A 367 31.87 -20.30 5.87
C LEU A 367 32.75 -20.37 7.12
N ASP A 368 33.04 -19.20 7.68
CA ASP A 368 33.88 -18.99 8.87
C ASP A 368 33.08 -18.64 10.13
N GLY A 369 31.75 -18.56 10.01
CA GLY A 369 30.87 -18.25 11.12
C GLY A 369 30.68 -19.41 12.08
N THR A 370 30.04 -19.12 13.20
CA THR A 370 29.95 -20.04 14.34
C THR A 370 28.96 -21.20 14.16
N VAL A 371 28.06 -21.11 13.18
CA VAL A 371 26.99 -22.08 12.96
C VAL A 371 27.23 -22.86 11.68
N LYS A 372 27.17 -24.19 11.80
CA LYS A 372 27.24 -25.14 10.69
C LYS A 372 26.30 -26.30 11.00
N PHE A 373 25.32 -26.51 10.14
CA PHE A 373 24.29 -27.53 10.30
C PHE A 373 24.04 -28.26 9.00
N GLU A 374 23.88 -29.57 9.10
CA GLU A 374 23.51 -30.44 8.00
C GLU A 374 22.58 -31.55 8.50
N SER A 375 21.47 -31.76 7.82
CA SER A 375 20.56 -32.87 8.07
C SER A 375 19.83 -33.30 6.80
N ALA A 376 19.57 -34.59 6.67
CA ALA A 376 18.72 -35.14 5.61
C ALA A 376 17.24 -35.21 6.02
N THR A 377 16.93 -35.17 7.32
CA THR A 377 15.58 -35.47 7.85
C THR A 377 14.92 -34.29 8.53
N GLU A 378 15.70 -33.33 9.02
CA GLU A 378 15.14 -32.16 9.73
C GLU A 378 14.55 -31.16 8.74
N ASN A 379 13.43 -30.56 9.14
CA ASN A 379 12.75 -29.51 8.39
C ASN A 379 12.79 -28.15 9.09
N HIS A 380 13.36 -28.08 10.29
CA HIS A 380 13.59 -26.83 11.01
C HIS A 380 14.92 -26.90 11.78
N TYR A 381 15.55 -25.75 12.01
CA TYR A 381 16.74 -25.62 12.84
C TYR A 381 16.83 -24.22 13.44
N SER A 382 16.90 -24.14 14.77
CA SER A 382 17.10 -22.88 15.49
C SER A 382 18.54 -22.76 15.99
N PHE A 383 19.13 -21.57 15.86
CA PHE A 383 20.49 -21.29 16.30
C PHE A 383 20.66 -19.85 16.78
N THR A 384 21.68 -19.60 17.59
CA THR A 384 22.12 -18.22 17.93
C THR A 384 23.35 -17.87 17.11
N ALA A 385 23.27 -16.78 16.35
CA ALA A 385 24.38 -16.28 15.55
C ALA A 385 25.55 -15.85 16.44
N GLY A 386 26.77 -16.13 16.00
CA GLY A 386 27.99 -15.70 16.70
C GLY A 386 28.11 -14.18 16.75
N ALA A 387 28.98 -13.67 17.65
CA ALA A 387 29.20 -12.24 17.85
C ALA A 387 29.74 -11.49 16.62
N SER A 388 30.22 -12.23 15.61
CA SER A 388 30.73 -11.69 14.35
C SER A 388 29.97 -12.17 13.12
N ASP A 389 28.94 -13.02 13.28
CA ASP A 389 28.20 -13.61 12.17
C ASP A 389 27.25 -12.56 11.55
N ARG A 390 27.30 -12.38 10.23
CA ARG A 390 26.54 -11.34 9.49
C ARG A 390 25.72 -11.87 8.33
N LEU A 391 26.01 -13.09 7.88
CA LEU A 391 25.32 -13.74 6.76
C LEU A 391 24.98 -15.17 7.14
N LEU A 392 23.77 -15.59 6.81
CA LEU A 392 23.29 -16.97 6.82
C LEU A 392 23.21 -17.47 5.38
N VAL A 393 23.81 -18.63 5.12
CA VAL A 393 23.70 -19.32 3.84
C VAL A 393 22.89 -20.58 4.04
N VAL A 394 21.85 -20.80 3.23
CA VAL A 394 20.98 -21.98 3.32
C VAL A 394 20.90 -22.68 1.97
N LEU A 395 21.20 -23.98 1.96
CA LEU A 395 20.93 -24.91 0.87
C LEU A 395 19.78 -25.83 1.29
N THR A 396 18.71 -25.82 0.50
CA THR A 396 17.50 -26.59 0.78
C THR A 396 17.32 -27.77 -0.17
N THR A 397 17.97 -27.86 -1.33
CA THR A 397 17.82 -29.02 -2.23
C THR A 397 18.98 -29.16 -3.22
N TYR A 398 19.08 -30.35 -3.85
CA TYR A 398 19.99 -30.64 -4.97
C TYR A 398 19.28 -30.80 -6.32
N THR A 399 17.95 -30.69 -6.37
CA THR A 399 17.14 -31.08 -7.53
C THR A 399 16.64 -29.91 -8.40
N GLY A 400 17.08 -28.67 -8.13
CA GLY A 400 16.61 -27.48 -8.86
C GLY A 400 15.25 -26.96 -8.42
N GLU A 401 14.62 -27.59 -7.42
CA GLU A 401 13.40 -27.10 -6.80
C GLU A 401 13.67 -25.80 -6.02
N ASN A 402 12.67 -24.92 -5.96
CA ASN A 402 12.66 -23.78 -5.03
C ASN A 402 11.73 -24.16 -3.86
N PRO A 403 12.17 -25.02 -2.92
CA PRO A 403 11.32 -25.42 -1.81
C PRO A 403 11.05 -24.20 -0.93
N PHE A 404 9.93 -24.24 -0.21
CA PHE A 404 9.62 -23.21 0.78
C PHE A 404 10.77 -23.09 1.79
N LEU A 405 11.15 -21.85 2.09
CA LEU A 405 12.15 -21.50 3.08
C LEU A 405 11.63 -20.31 3.90
N GLN A 406 11.72 -20.45 5.21
CA GLN A 406 11.38 -19.44 6.20
C GLN A 406 12.55 -19.26 7.15
N VAL A 407 12.91 -18.01 7.44
CA VAL A 407 13.97 -17.61 8.36
C VAL A 407 13.40 -16.56 9.29
N LEU A 408 13.18 -16.88 10.56
CA LEU A 408 12.60 -15.96 11.54
C LEU A 408 13.64 -15.58 12.59
N GLU A 409 13.61 -14.36 13.12
CA GLU A 409 14.32 -14.02 14.36
C GLU A 409 13.55 -14.60 15.57
N GLY A 410 14.24 -15.33 16.45
CA GLY A 410 13.69 -16.00 17.62
C GLY A 410 13.56 -17.52 17.49
N TYR A 411 13.03 -18.15 18.54
CA TYR A 411 12.69 -19.57 18.54
C TYR A 411 11.29 -19.77 17.98
N ASN A 412 11.17 -20.58 16.94
CA ASN A 412 9.89 -21.02 16.41
C ASN A 412 10.00 -22.50 16.02
N SER A 413 8.97 -23.30 16.30
CA SER A 413 8.91 -24.72 15.91
C SER A 413 7.76 -25.01 14.95
N GLU A 414 6.94 -24.01 14.63
CA GLU A 414 5.78 -24.14 13.76
C GLU A 414 6.08 -23.50 12.41
N ILE A 415 5.70 -24.19 11.33
CA ILE A 415 5.60 -23.54 10.02
C ILE A 415 4.43 -22.56 10.15
N ILE A 416 4.70 -21.26 10.07
CA ILE A 416 3.63 -20.27 9.87
C ILE A 416 3.14 -20.46 8.41
N GLN A 417 2.23 -21.42 8.19
CA GLN A 417 1.68 -21.77 6.89
C GLN A 417 0.68 -20.70 6.41
N ASN A 418 1.19 -19.64 5.78
CA ASN A 418 0.40 -18.89 4.81
C ASN A 418 0.79 -19.42 3.42
N TYR A 419 -0.12 -20.12 2.75
CA TYR A 419 0.09 -20.71 1.43
C TYR A 419 0.53 -19.63 0.42
N TYR A 420 1.72 -19.78 -0.17
CA TYR A 420 2.11 -19.04 -1.37
C TYR A 420 2.47 -20.06 -2.47
N PRO A 421 1.63 -20.22 -3.51
CA PRO A 421 2.07 -20.91 -4.71
C PRO A 421 3.10 -20.04 -5.44
N VAL A 422 4.20 -20.64 -5.90
CA VAL A 422 5.22 -19.96 -6.71
C VAL A 422 4.58 -19.53 -8.04
N SER A 423 4.67 -18.25 -8.41
CA SER A 423 4.31 -17.82 -9.76
C SER A 423 5.45 -18.20 -10.73
N PRO A 424 5.18 -18.81 -11.90
CA PRO A 424 6.22 -19.21 -12.85
C PRO A 424 6.86 -18.07 -13.65
N ILE A 425 6.50 -16.79 -13.44
CA ILE A 425 6.93 -15.70 -14.32
C ILE A 425 7.22 -14.44 -13.50
N GLY A 426 8.46 -13.95 -13.56
CA GLY A 426 8.97 -12.83 -12.75
C GLY A 426 8.34 -11.48 -13.05
N ILE A 427 7.47 -11.03 -12.14
CA ILE A 427 6.97 -9.66 -12.03
C ILE A 427 6.96 -9.31 -10.53
N ASP A 428 7.74 -8.31 -10.11
CA ASP A 428 7.90 -7.92 -8.69
C ASP A 428 7.11 -6.66 -8.28
N MET A 429 6.36 -6.02 -9.17
CA MET A 429 5.55 -4.85 -8.82
C MET A 429 4.26 -4.76 -9.64
N TYR A 430 3.13 -4.53 -8.97
CA TYR A 430 1.83 -4.25 -9.59
C TYR A 430 1.50 -2.74 -9.50
N SER A 431 0.88 -2.17 -10.52
CA SER A 431 0.32 -0.78 -10.52
C SER A 431 -0.72 -0.59 -9.46
N ARG A 432 -1.05 0.66 -9.10
CA ARG A 432 -2.41 0.96 -8.60
C ARG A 432 -3.48 0.33 -9.49
N LYS A 433 -3.50 0.61 -10.78
CA LYS A 433 -4.39 -0.05 -11.76
C LYS A 433 -4.36 -1.59 -11.76
N GLN A 434 -3.20 -2.25 -11.66
CA GLN A 434 -3.11 -3.70 -11.60
C GLN A 434 -3.56 -4.24 -10.24
N ILE A 435 -3.16 -3.63 -9.12
CA ILE A 435 -3.68 -3.91 -7.78
C ILE A 435 -5.19 -3.69 -7.76
N ASP A 436 -5.71 -2.56 -8.24
CA ASP A 436 -7.13 -2.25 -8.45
C ASP A 436 -7.82 -3.30 -9.34
N SER A 437 -7.10 -3.93 -10.28
CA SER A 437 -7.61 -5.03 -11.12
C SER A 437 -7.44 -6.43 -10.52
N MET A 438 -6.60 -6.59 -9.50
CA MET A 438 -6.29 -7.85 -8.82
C MET A 438 -7.09 -8.00 -7.54
N ILE A 439 -7.14 -6.94 -6.72
CA ILE A 439 -8.27 -6.64 -5.83
C ILE A 439 -9.55 -6.68 -6.68
N GLY A 440 -9.49 -6.07 -7.87
CA GLY A 440 -10.56 -6.08 -8.86
C GLY A 440 -10.81 -7.39 -9.61
N GLY A 441 -10.05 -8.45 -9.37
CA GLY A 441 -10.32 -9.75 -9.99
C GLY A 441 -11.66 -10.31 -9.53
N ALA A 442 -12.10 -9.87 -8.35
CA ALA A 442 -13.48 -9.97 -7.86
C ALA A 442 -14.15 -8.60 -7.60
N GLU A 443 -13.40 -7.50 -7.43
CA GLU A 443 -13.98 -6.18 -7.11
C GLU A 443 -14.16 -5.22 -8.29
N GLY A 444 -13.57 -5.50 -9.43
CA GLY A 444 -13.58 -4.64 -10.60
C GLY A 444 -14.85 -4.79 -11.42
N GLN A 445 -16.02 -5.06 -10.79
CA GLN A 445 -17.38 -5.03 -11.37
C GLN A 445 -18.53 -5.10 -10.33
N ARG A 446 -18.27 -5.09 -9.01
CA ARG A 446 -19.38 -5.14 -8.04
C ARG A 446 -20.04 -3.76 -7.94
N LYS A 447 -21.16 -3.62 -8.64
CA LYS A 447 -22.00 -2.43 -8.66
C LYS A 447 -22.84 -2.34 -7.38
N ILE A 448 -23.30 -1.13 -7.10
CA ILE A 448 -24.35 -0.94 -6.11
C ILE A 448 -25.59 -1.69 -6.62
N ARG A 449 -26.25 -2.47 -5.76
CA ARG A 449 -27.53 -3.10 -6.12
C ARG A 449 -28.67 -2.32 -5.49
N LEU A 450 -29.72 -2.12 -6.26
CA LEU A 450 -30.92 -1.42 -5.83
C LEU A 450 -32.14 -2.25 -6.18
N ILE A 451 -32.90 -2.62 -5.16
CA ILE A 451 -34.14 -3.39 -5.32
C ILE A 451 -35.29 -2.56 -4.76
N LYS A 452 -36.33 -2.34 -5.56
CA LYS A 452 -37.59 -1.74 -5.10
C LYS A 452 -38.64 -2.84 -4.94
N SER A 453 -39.26 -2.88 -3.76
CA SER A 453 -40.40 -3.74 -3.45
C SER A 453 -41.51 -2.90 -2.80
N GLY A 454 -42.57 -2.58 -3.56
CA GLY A 454 -43.62 -1.66 -3.13
C GLY A 454 -43.04 -0.30 -2.73
N SER A 455 -43.22 0.08 -1.47
CA SER A 455 -42.73 1.34 -0.88
C SER A 455 -41.44 1.17 -0.08
N GLN A 456 -40.62 0.17 -0.43
CA GLN A 456 -39.31 -0.10 0.16
C GLN A 456 -38.24 -0.16 -0.93
N LEU A 457 -37.06 0.38 -0.60
CA LEU A 457 -35.85 0.33 -1.38
C LEU A 457 -34.76 -0.36 -0.56
N ASP A 458 -34.21 -1.44 -1.10
CA ASP A 458 -33.07 -2.16 -0.57
C ASP A 458 -31.83 -1.79 -1.39
N ILE A 459 -30.86 -1.17 -0.73
CA ILE A 459 -29.65 -0.60 -1.34
C ILE A 459 -28.43 -1.33 -0.79
N TYR A 460 -27.67 -1.99 -1.66
CA TYR A 460 -26.50 -2.77 -1.29
C TYR A 460 -25.24 -2.10 -1.83
N LEU A 461 -24.41 -1.57 -0.93
CA LEU A 461 -23.12 -0.99 -1.26
C LEU A 461 -22.04 -2.07 -1.11
N PRO A 462 -21.22 -2.33 -2.13
CA PRO A 462 -20.13 -3.29 -2.00
C PRO A 462 -19.13 -2.80 -0.94
N SER A 463 -18.72 -3.69 -0.03
CA SER A 463 -17.63 -3.39 0.89
C SER A 463 -16.32 -3.25 0.14
N LYS A 464 -15.45 -2.36 0.63
CA LYS A 464 -14.08 -2.15 0.14
C LYS A 464 -13.04 -3.10 0.74
N LYS A 465 -13.42 -3.87 1.77
CA LYS A 465 -12.51 -4.79 2.50
C LYS A 465 -12.83 -6.26 2.31
N SER A 466 -14.04 -6.58 1.84
CA SER A 466 -14.52 -7.95 1.78
C SER A 466 -15.54 -8.15 0.65
N LEU A 467 -15.92 -9.42 0.42
CA LEU A 467 -16.97 -9.79 -0.52
C LEU A 467 -18.40 -9.44 -0.04
N ASN A 468 -18.53 -8.81 1.13
CA ASN A 468 -19.80 -8.42 1.73
C ASN A 468 -20.38 -7.15 1.09
N TYR A 469 -21.62 -6.85 1.43
CA TYR A 469 -22.28 -5.58 1.16
C TYR A 469 -22.78 -4.94 2.45
N VAL A 470 -22.74 -3.62 2.50
CA VAL A 470 -23.53 -2.84 3.46
C VAL A 470 -24.92 -2.64 2.84
N HIS A 471 -25.92 -3.19 3.49
CA HIS A 471 -27.32 -3.14 3.05
C HIS A 471 -28.06 -2.06 3.83
N TYR A 472 -28.76 -1.19 3.12
CA TYR A 472 -29.66 -0.17 3.68
C TYR A 472 -31.08 -0.43 3.23
N VAL A 473 -32.03 -0.28 4.16
CA VAL A 473 -33.46 -0.28 3.86
C VAL A 473 -33.98 1.15 3.99
N TYR A 474 -34.46 1.72 2.88
CA TYR A 474 -35.10 3.02 2.83
C TYR A 474 -36.55 2.86 2.41
N LYS A 475 -37.51 3.23 3.25
CA LYS A 475 -38.93 2.93 2.99
C LYS A 475 -39.87 4.03 3.44
N LEU A 476 -41.06 4.05 2.86
CA LEU A 476 -42.19 4.81 3.37
C LEU A 476 -42.68 4.21 4.68
N VAL A 477 -42.73 5.03 5.73
CA VAL A 477 -43.32 4.68 7.02
C VAL A 477 -44.58 5.52 7.20
N VAL A 478 -45.72 4.83 7.32
CA VAL A 478 -47.01 5.46 7.65
C VAL A 478 -47.45 4.93 9.01
N ASP A 479 -47.39 5.78 10.02
CA ASP A 479 -47.83 5.48 11.37
C ASP A 479 -48.66 6.64 11.93
N PRO A 480 -50.01 6.50 11.98
CA PRO A 480 -50.88 7.56 12.48
C PRO A 480 -50.74 7.79 13.99
N THR A 481 -50.14 6.87 14.76
CA THR A 481 -50.01 7.02 16.22
C THR A 481 -48.97 8.05 16.63
N ILE A 482 -48.05 8.37 15.72
CA ILE A 482 -47.01 9.38 15.87
C ILE A 482 -47.07 10.41 14.74
N ASN A 483 -48.17 10.46 13.97
CA ASN A 483 -48.31 11.38 12.84
C ASN A 483 -47.14 11.29 11.83
N SER A 484 -46.74 10.06 11.48
CA SER A 484 -45.66 9.80 10.53
C SER A 484 -46.23 9.37 9.17
N ASP A 485 -45.79 10.03 8.11
CA ASP A 485 -46.00 9.64 6.71
C ASP A 485 -44.74 10.03 5.91
N VAL A 486 -43.63 9.36 6.18
CA VAL A 486 -42.30 9.81 5.72
C VAL A 486 -41.47 8.68 5.13
N TRP A 487 -40.80 8.98 4.03
CA TRP A 487 -39.71 8.13 3.54
C TRP A 487 -38.45 8.32 4.38
N ARG A 488 -37.96 7.23 4.98
CA ARG A 488 -36.81 7.28 5.90
C ARG A 488 -35.94 6.04 5.84
N MET A 489 -34.71 6.21 6.30
CA MET A 489 -33.82 5.11 6.64
C MET A 489 -34.45 4.28 7.76
N TRP A 490 -34.60 2.98 7.51
CA TRP A 490 -35.24 2.04 8.42
C TRP A 490 -34.25 1.09 9.07
N GLN A 491 -33.25 0.62 8.33
CA GLN A 491 -32.36 -0.45 8.77
C GLN A 491 -31.05 -0.40 8.01
N MET A 492 -29.99 -0.86 8.67
CA MET A 492 -28.72 -1.18 8.04
C MET A 492 -28.20 -2.53 8.53
N ASP A 493 -27.71 -3.34 7.61
CA ASP A 493 -27.07 -4.61 7.89
C ASP A 493 -25.76 -4.75 7.12
N VAL A 494 -24.91 -5.66 7.57
CA VAL A 494 -23.86 -6.24 6.74
C VAL A 494 -24.37 -7.58 6.24
N VAL A 495 -24.32 -7.79 4.92
CA VAL A 495 -24.76 -9.02 4.26
C VAL A 495 -23.61 -9.64 3.48
N ASP A 496 -23.62 -10.95 3.29
CA ASP A 496 -22.63 -11.63 2.46
C ASP A 496 -22.85 -11.40 0.96
N SER A 497 -22.00 -11.99 0.12
CA SER A 497 -22.10 -11.89 -1.35
C SER A 497 -23.41 -12.47 -1.94
N THR A 498 -24.12 -13.31 -1.18
CA THR A 498 -25.44 -13.88 -1.52
C THR A 498 -26.60 -13.01 -1.03
N LEU A 499 -26.30 -11.87 -0.39
CA LEU A 499 -27.23 -10.96 0.27
C LEU A 499 -27.89 -11.53 1.52
N SER A 500 -27.26 -12.55 2.14
CA SER A 500 -27.70 -13.10 3.41
C SER A 500 -27.16 -12.26 4.58
N PRO A 501 -27.99 -11.85 5.56
CA PRO A 501 -27.52 -11.07 6.71
C PRO A 501 -26.43 -11.78 7.51
N LEU A 502 -25.31 -11.09 7.73
CA LEU A 502 -24.21 -11.49 8.61
C LEU A 502 -24.33 -10.79 9.96
N TYR A 503 -24.47 -9.46 9.92
CA TYR A 503 -24.58 -8.62 11.12
C TYR A 503 -25.73 -7.64 10.96
N ALA A 504 -26.74 -7.78 11.82
CA ALA A 504 -27.77 -6.76 11.94
C ALA A 504 -27.19 -5.58 12.73
N THR A 505 -26.96 -4.43 12.07
CA THR A 505 -26.31 -3.30 12.74
C THR A 505 -27.34 -2.41 13.43
N PHE A 506 -28.49 -2.13 12.80
CA PHE A 506 -29.63 -1.54 13.47
C PHE A 506 -30.94 -1.76 12.72
N ASP A 507 -32.03 -1.66 13.47
CA ASP A 507 -33.40 -1.70 13.01
C ASP A 507 -34.22 -0.58 13.68
N ASN A 508 -35.01 0.12 12.88
CA ASN A 508 -35.97 1.15 13.30
C ASN A 508 -35.46 2.12 14.37
N THR A 509 -34.28 2.72 14.16
CA THR A 509 -33.75 3.80 15.01
C THR A 509 -33.55 5.05 14.16
N GLU A 510 -33.38 6.19 14.82
CA GLU A 510 -33.19 7.48 14.17
C GLU A 510 -31.72 7.76 13.86
N TRP A 511 -31.44 8.20 12.62
CA TRP A 511 -30.11 8.56 12.11
C TRP A 511 -30.12 9.91 11.38
N GLU A 512 -31.24 10.23 10.73
CA GLU A 512 -31.34 11.23 9.68
C GLU A 512 -31.53 12.65 10.23
N GLY A 513 -31.88 12.76 11.51
CA GLY A 513 -31.86 13.99 12.28
C GLY A 513 -33.26 14.47 12.67
N VAL A 514 -33.36 14.99 13.90
CA VAL A 514 -34.61 15.36 14.58
C VAL A 514 -34.45 16.64 15.40
N LEU A 515 -35.58 17.30 15.64
CA LEU A 515 -35.66 18.50 16.46
C LEU A 515 -36.61 18.26 17.63
N LYS A 516 -36.42 18.96 18.74
CA LYS A 516 -37.36 18.98 19.85
C LYS A 516 -37.77 20.40 20.15
N GLU A 517 -39.07 20.69 20.13
CA GLU A 517 -39.59 21.99 20.51
C GLU A 517 -39.29 22.30 21.99
N SER A 518 -39.18 23.58 22.32
CA SER A 518 -39.18 24.04 23.70
C SER A 518 -40.61 24.14 24.25
N GLY A 519 -40.77 24.25 25.57
CA GLY A 519 -42.08 24.50 26.18
C GLY A 519 -42.89 23.25 26.54
N GLY A 520 -42.25 22.08 26.64
CA GLY A 520 -42.88 20.87 27.20
C GLY A 520 -43.29 19.80 26.20
N ALA A 521 -42.80 19.85 24.95
CA ALA A 521 -42.98 18.78 23.98
C ALA A 521 -42.54 17.42 24.55
N GLY A 522 -43.41 16.41 24.43
CA GLY A 522 -43.21 15.09 25.01
C GLY A 522 -42.06 14.33 24.35
N ASP A 523 -41.95 14.45 23.02
CA ASP A 523 -40.94 13.77 22.22
C ASP A 523 -40.30 14.71 21.17
N PHE A 524 -39.40 14.17 20.35
CA PHE A 524 -38.86 14.81 19.16
C PHE A 524 -39.86 14.82 18.00
N ILE A 525 -39.59 15.64 17.00
CA ILE A 525 -40.28 15.67 15.70
C ILE A 525 -39.28 15.33 14.58
N GLY A 526 -39.75 14.58 13.60
CA GLY A 526 -38.98 14.09 12.46
C GLY A 526 -38.64 12.59 12.52
N GLY A 527 -38.55 11.97 11.35
CA GLY A 527 -38.06 10.61 11.16
C GLY A 527 -38.83 9.56 11.98
N HIS A 528 -38.12 8.84 12.86
CA HIS A 528 -38.66 7.80 13.74
C HIS A 528 -39.71 8.30 14.73
N HIS A 529 -39.57 9.55 15.16
CA HIS A 529 -40.45 10.12 16.18
C HIS A 529 -41.76 10.65 15.59
N GLY A 530 -41.86 10.70 14.25
CA GLY A 530 -43.05 11.12 13.53
C GLY A 530 -43.18 12.63 13.45
N ASP A 531 -44.41 13.13 13.45
CA ASP A 531 -44.75 14.54 13.18
C ASP A 531 -44.07 15.07 11.91
N GLU A 532 -43.97 14.21 10.90
CA GLU A 532 -43.33 14.51 9.62
C GLU A 532 -44.09 13.82 8.50
N ARG A 533 -44.42 14.60 7.46
CA ARG A 533 -45.09 14.11 6.24
C ARG A 533 -44.30 14.45 4.98
N THR A 534 -44.05 13.46 4.13
CA THR A 534 -43.46 13.65 2.80
C THR A 534 -44.48 14.31 1.88
N THR A 535 -44.08 15.38 1.24
CA THR A 535 -44.87 16.14 0.26
C THR A 535 -44.44 15.87 -1.17
N ASP A 536 -43.17 15.49 -1.38
CA ASP A 536 -42.59 15.25 -2.68
C ASP A 536 -41.34 14.37 -2.53
N ILE A 537 -41.14 13.42 -3.45
CA ILE A 537 -39.97 12.54 -3.44
C ILE A 537 -39.47 12.28 -4.86
N HIS A 538 -38.18 12.45 -5.07
CA HIS A 538 -37.51 12.18 -6.35
C HIS A 538 -36.35 11.24 -6.12
N MET A 539 -36.20 10.26 -7.00
CA MET A 539 -35.05 9.38 -7.02
C MET A 539 -34.27 9.58 -8.31
N LEU A 540 -32.95 9.67 -8.20
CA LEU A 540 -32.03 9.60 -9.33
C LEU A 540 -31.10 8.41 -9.16
N VAL A 541 -30.87 7.70 -10.25
CA VAL A 541 -29.90 6.61 -10.36
C VAL A 541 -28.95 6.97 -11.50
N ASP A 542 -27.67 7.11 -11.19
CA ASP A 542 -26.64 7.58 -12.13
C ASP A 542 -27.07 8.87 -12.87
N GLY A 543 -27.66 9.81 -12.11
CA GLY A 543 -28.18 11.08 -12.61
C GLY A 543 -29.49 11.02 -13.41
N LYS A 544 -30.08 9.83 -13.59
CA LYS A 544 -31.35 9.65 -14.33
C LYS A 544 -32.52 9.50 -13.36
N PRO A 545 -33.65 10.19 -13.59
CA PRO A 545 -34.81 10.07 -12.73
C PRO A 545 -35.41 8.65 -12.80
N VAL A 546 -35.84 8.14 -11.64
CA VAL A 546 -36.54 6.85 -11.49
C VAL A 546 -37.91 7.10 -10.88
N ASP A 547 -38.94 6.49 -11.47
CA ASP A 547 -40.32 6.60 -10.99
C ASP A 547 -40.57 5.63 -9.82
N LEU A 548 -40.76 6.19 -8.63
CA LEU A 548 -41.07 5.43 -7.42
C LEU A 548 -42.53 4.96 -7.34
N THR A 549 -43.42 5.50 -8.18
CA THR A 549 -44.84 5.08 -8.26
C THR A 549 -45.04 3.90 -9.22
N GLY A 550 -44.02 3.61 -10.03
CA GLY A 550 -44.01 2.51 -10.97
C GLY A 550 -43.88 1.12 -10.33
N PRO A 551 -43.81 0.07 -11.17
CA PRO A 551 -43.65 -1.31 -10.71
C PRO A 551 -42.34 -1.52 -9.96
N ASP A 552 -42.24 -2.66 -9.29
CA ASP A 552 -41.01 -3.11 -8.64
C ASP A 552 -39.90 -3.35 -9.65
N PHE A 553 -38.65 -3.16 -9.21
CA PHE A 553 -37.48 -3.27 -10.06
C PHE A 553 -36.25 -3.74 -9.30
N ASN A 554 -35.27 -4.23 -10.05
CA ASN A 554 -33.94 -4.58 -9.56
C ASN A 554 -32.92 -4.01 -10.55
N LEU A 555 -32.03 -3.16 -10.07
CA LEU A 555 -31.05 -2.44 -10.86
C LEU A 555 -29.65 -2.64 -10.30
N GLU A 556 -28.69 -2.74 -11.21
CA GLU A 556 -27.29 -2.50 -10.89
C GLU A 556 -26.96 -1.04 -11.21
N VAL A 557 -26.35 -0.35 -10.25
CA VAL A 557 -26.06 1.08 -10.28
C VAL A 557 -24.55 1.28 -10.31
N SER A 558 -24.08 2.12 -11.23
CA SER A 558 -22.64 2.25 -11.50
C SER A 558 -21.97 3.23 -10.57
N ASP A 559 -22.62 4.36 -10.29
CA ASP A 559 -22.00 5.50 -9.62
C ASP A 559 -22.77 5.91 -8.36
N GLU A 560 -24.06 6.21 -8.49
CA GLU A 560 -24.80 6.94 -7.46
C GLU A 560 -26.30 6.61 -7.42
N ILE A 561 -26.84 6.47 -6.21
CA ILE A 561 -28.27 6.57 -5.92
C ILE A 561 -28.49 7.84 -5.11
N LYS A 562 -29.43 8.70 -5.53
CA LYS A 562 -29.79 9.94 -4.84
C LYS A 562 -31.28 10.03 -4.65
N ILE A 563 -31.72 10.29 -3.44
CA ILE A 563 -33.12 10.54 -3.10
C ILE A 563 -33.25 11.96 -2.55
N VAL A 564 -34.15 12.74 -3.12
CA VAL A 564 -34.54 14.06 -2.63
C VAL A 564 -35.95 13.94 -2.08
N ASN A 565 -36.08 13.96 -0.76
CA ASN A 565 -37.35 13.95 -0.04
C ASN A 565 -37.64 15.35 0.48
N LYS A 566 -38.80 15.90 0.12
CA LYS A 566 -39.33 17.12 0.71
C LYS A 566 -40.45 16.76 1.67
N SER A 567 -40.37 17.27 2.89
CA SER A 567 -41.34 17.00 3.94
C SER A 567 -41.70 18.26 4.70
N ILE A 568 -42.79 18.17 5.46
CA ILE A 568 -43.18 19.17 6.46
C ILE A 568 -43.08 18.51 7.84
N LEU A 569 -42.42 19.20 8.77
CA LEU A 569 -42.42 18.82 10.18
C LEU A 569 -43.49 19.64 10.91
N ASN A 570 -44.32 18.93 11.64
CA ASN A 570 -45.40 19.46 12.46
C ASN A 570 -44.94 19.72 13.90
N SER A 571 -45.69 20.54 14.62
CA SER A 571 -45.57 20.61 16.07
C SER A 571 -45.96 19.28 16.68
N PHE A 572 -45.33 18.95 17.80
CA PHE A 572 -45.45 17.67 18.48
C PHE A 572 -46.92 17.30 18.69
N PHE A 573 -47.34 16.21 18.04
CA PHE A 573 -48.70 15.68 18.07
C PHE A 573 -49.80 16.64 17.57
N ASP A 574 -49.45 17.63 16.75
CA ASP A 574 -50.38 18.55 16.08
C ASP A 574 -50.13 18.60 14.56
N ALA A 575 -50.76 17.68 13.84
CA ALA A 575 -50.68 17.58 12.38
C ALA A 575 -51.18 18.82 11.61
N GLY A 576 -51.88 19.74 12.28
CA GLY A 576 -52.37 20.99 11.69
C GLY A 576 -51.39 22.15 11.82
N ASP A 577 -50.35 22.00 12.65
CA ASP A 577 -49.45 23.08 13.01
C ASP A 577 -48.04 22.88 12.42
N ASP A 578 -47.84 23.37 11.21
CA ASP A 578 -46.59 23.19 10.48
C ASP A 578 -45.47 24.12 11.02
N LEU A 579 -44.28 23.56 11.29
CA LEU A 579 -43.12 24.28 11.85
C LEU A 579 -42.01 24.50 10.83
N PHE A 580 -41.64 23.46 10.09
CA PHE A 580 -40.52 23.46 9.17
C PHE A 580 -40.85 22.80 7.84
N GLU A 581 -40.40 23.42 6.75
CA GLU A 581 -40.15 22.72 5.49
C GLU A 581 -38.78 22.02 5.61
N ARG A 582 -38.71 20.72 5.32
CA ARG A 582 -37.46 19.98 5.25
C ARG A 582 -37.19 19.49 3.84
N ILE A 583 -35.96 19.69 3.39
CA ILE A 583 -35.41 18.98 2.22
C ILE A 583 -34.31 18.06 2.74
N LYS A 584 -34.49 16.76 2.55
CA LYS A 584 -33.53 15.72 2.88
C LYS A 584 -33.01 15.10 1.58
N VAL A 585 -31.71 15.19 1.35
CA VAL A 585 -31.03 14.56 0.21
C VAL A 585 -30.18 13.42 0.75
N THR A 586 -30.58 12.19 0.48
CA THR A 586 -29.79 11.00 0.82
C THR A 586 -29.09 10.51 -0.43
N THR A 587 -27.77 10.36 -0.37
CA THR A 587 -26.96 9.89 -1.50
C THR A 587 -26.16 8.67 -1.07
N TRP A 588 -26.20 7.61 -1.87
CA TRP A 588 -25.36 6.45 -1.72
C TRP A 588 -24.40 6.34 -2.91
N THR A 589 -23.13 6.12 -2.61
CA THR A 589 -22.09 5.79 -3.58
C THR A 589 -21.34 4.56 -3.10
N LYS A 590 -20.39 4.04 -3.87
CA LYS A 590 -19.47 2.99 -3.41
C LYS A 590 -18.64 3.38 -2.18
N ASP A 591 -18.56 4.66 -1.85
CA ASP A 591 -17.73 5.17 -0.75
C ASP A 591 -18.51 5.28 0.57
N GLY A 592 -19.84 5.19 0.52
CA GLY A 592 -20.70 5.28 1.69
C GLY A 592 -22.03 5.98 1.42
N MET A 593 -22.60 6.55 2.47
CA MET A 593 -23.88 7.27 2.42
C MET A 593 -23.69 8.70 2.93
N THR A 594 -24.39 9.66 2.34
CA THR A 594 -24.51 11.02 2.86
C THR A 594 -25.98 11.38 3.05
N ILE A 595 -26.27 12.16 4.10
CA ILE A 595 -27.59 12.72 4.36
C ILE A 595 -27.43 14.23 4.54
N GLU A 596 -27.98 15.00 3.60
CA GLU A 596 -28.03 16.46 3.68
C GLU A 596 -29.44 16.91 4.06
N ASN A 597 -29.55 17.63 5.16
CA ASN A 597 -30.80 18.20 5.62
C ASN A 597 -30.78 19.72 5.51
N LYS A 598 -31.92 20.27 5.09
CA LYS A 598 -32.22 21.69 5.17
C LYS A 598 -33.58 21.86 5.82
N TRP A 599 -33.63 22.37 7.04
CA TRP A 599 -34.86 22.76 7.73
C TRP A 599 -35.05 24.25 7.61
N LYS A 600 -36.14 24.67 6.99
CA LYS A 600 -36.53 26.06 6.85
C LYS A 600 -37.75 26.31 7.73
N ALA A 601 -37.60 27.18 8.71
CA ALA A 601 -38.70 27.56 9.59
C ALA A 601 -39.78 28.29 8.79
N ILE A 602 -41.01 27.80 8.85
CA ILE A 602 -42.19 28.45 8.23
C ILE A 602 -43.03 29.23 9.24
N LYS A 603 -42.62 29.20 10.51
CA LYS A 603 -43.02 30.11 11.56
C LYS A 603 -41.92 30.21 12.61
N SER A 604 -41.98 31.23 13.46
CA SER A 604 -41.02 31.35 14.55
C SER A 604 -41.25 30.23 15.58
N VAL A 605 -40.18 29.52 15.94
CA VAL A 605 -40.20 28.39 16.86
C VAL A 605 -38.90 28.36 17.64
N ARG A 606 -38.98 27.99 18.92
CA ARG A 606 -37.81 27.75 19.77
C ARG A 606 -37.64 26.25 19.97
N ILE A 607 -36.45 25.74 19.67
CA ILE A 607 -36.08 24.34 19.89
C ILE A 607 -35.21 24.19 21.13
N SER A 608 -35.43 23.09 21.86
CA SER A 608 -34.68 22.69 23.05
C SER A 608 -33.57 21.70 22.78
N VAL A 609 -33.72 20.86 21.75
CA VAL A 609 -32.71 19.89 21.33
C VAL A 609 -32.74 19.78 19.81
N GLY A 610 -31.59 19.60 19.18
CA GLY A 610 -31.47 19.43 17.73
C GLY A 610 -30.36 18.44 17.42
N TYR A 611 -30.74 17.15 17.37
CA TYR A 611 -29.85 16.08 16.94
C TYR A 611 -29.88 15.99 15.43
N VAL A 612 -29.03 16.79 14.78
CA VAL A 612 -29.08 16.98 13.32
C VAL A 612 -28.53 15.81 12.52
N ALA A 613 -27.79 14.93 13.18
CA ALA A 613 -27.26 13.68 12.64
C ALA A 613 -26.95 12.71 13.79
N MET A 614 -27.15 11.42 13.55
CA MET A 614 -26.88 10.35 14.50
C MET A 614 -26.30 9.12 13.79
N LEU A 615 -25.53 8.33 14.54
CA LEU A 615 -25.09 6.99 14.18
C LEU A 615 -25.46 6.05 15.33
N SER A 616 -26.24 5.00 15.06
CA SER A 616 -26.67 4.04 16.08
C SER A 616 -26.42 2.62 15.60
N LEU A 617 -25.62 1.86 16.36
CA LEU A 617 -25.15 0.52 16.02
C LEU A 617 -25.42 -0.46 17.15
N ASN A 618 -25.66 -1.72 16.80
CA ASN A 618 -25.67 -2.84 17.72
C ASN A 618 -24.22 -3.10 18.19
N ARG A 619 -24.02 -3.32 19.49
CA ARG A 619 -22.70 -3.71 20.02
C ARG A 619 -22.37 -5.17 19.74
N SER A 620 -23.40 -6.01 19.67
CA SER A 620 -23.28 -7.45 19.45
C SER A 620 -24.47 -7.99 18.66
N VAL A 621 -24.25 -9.08 17.93
CA VAL A 621 -25.28 -9.83 17.20
C VAL A 621 -25.19 -11.28 17.67
N GLY A 622 -26.18 -11.74 18.43
CA GLY A 622 -26.09 -13.04 19.11
C GLY A 622 -24.94 -13.05 20.13
N SER A 623 -24.05 -14.03 20.02
CA SER A 623 -22.82 -14.12 20.82
C SER A 623 -21.65 -13.32 20.25
N ASN A 624 -21.77 -12.80 19.04
CA ASN A 624 -20.67 -12.16 18.33
C ASN A 624 -20.65 -10.67 18.65
N ARG A 625 -19.49 -10.16 19.04
CA ARG A 625 -19.29 -8.73 19.25
C ARG A 625 -19.06 -8.05 17.90
N LEU A 626 -19.75 -6.93 17.69
CA LEU A 626 -19.67 -6.15 16.44
C LEU A 626 -18.82 -4.90 16.63
N VAL A 627 -18.99 -4.20 17.74
CA VAL A 627 -18.26 -2.96 18.07
C VAL A 627 -17.62 -3.11 19.44
N ASP A 628 -16.34 -2.75 19.53
CA ASP A 628 -15.54 -2.79 20.75
C ASP A 628 -15.26 -1.40 21.30
N TYR A 629 -15.03 -0.44 20.40
CA TYR A 629 -14.53 0.88 20.73
C TYR A 629 -15.26 2.00 20.01
N VAL A 630 -15.24 3.18 20.64
CA VAL A 630 -15.63 4.46 20.04
C VAL A 630 -14.53 5.49 20.28
N ARG A 631 -14.33 6.37 19.30
CA ARG A 631 -13.49 7.57 19.42
C ARG A 631 -14.20 8.75 18.77
N ASN A 632 -13.90 9.95 19.23
CA ASN A 632 -14.31 11.20 18.62
C ASN A 632 -13.08 12.09 18.32
N ASN A 633 -13.25 13.11 17.46
CA ASN A 633 -12.17 13.98 17.05
C ASN A 633 -11.89 15.21 17.96
N SER A 634 -12.65 15.39 19.05
CA SER A 634 -12.45 16.53 19.96
C SER A 634 -11.24 16.33 20.88
N ASP A 635 -11.04 15.10 21.37
CA ASP A 635 -9.93 14.74 22.26
C ASP A 635 -9.20 13.45 21.85
N PHE A 636 -9.69 12.75 20.83
CA PHE A 636 -9.16 11.47 20.33
C PHE A 636 -9.11 10.36 21.40
N SER A 637 -9.85 10.51 22.50
CA SER A 637 -9.94 9.48 23.53
C SER A 637 -10.67 8.25 22.99
N ILE A 638 -10.13 7.07 23.31
CA ILE A 638 -10.71 5.78 22.93
C ILE A 638 -11.46 5.25 24.13
N GLU A 639 -12.77 5.02 23.97
CA GLU A 639 -13.62 4.45 24.99
C GLU A 639 -14.08 3.03 24.59
N SER A 640 -14.06 2.12 25.56
CA SER A 640 -14.66 0.79 25.39
C SER A 640 -16.18 0.89 25.49
N VAL A 641 -16.89 0.21 24.58
CA VAL A 641 -18.36 0.21 24.56
C VAL A 641 -18.98 -0.83 25.51
N GLU A 642 -18.20 -1.49 26.37
CA GLU A 642 -18.69 -2.45 27.38
C GLU A 642 -19.38 -1.79 28.57
N ALA A 643 -18.76 -0.75 29.14
CA ALA A 643 -19.25 -0.10 30.34
C ALA A 643 -20.28 0.96 29.96
N THR A 644 -21.47 0.94 30.58
CA THR A 644 -22.48 1.98 30.34
C THR A 644 -21.94 3.36 30.67
N THR A 645 -21.78 4.18 29.64
CA THR A 645 -21.32 5.56 29.69
C THR A 645 -22.18 6.44 28.79
N GLU A 646 -22.27 7.71 29.17
CA GLU A 646 -22.68 8.81 28.30
C GLU A 646 -21.64 9.89 28.50
N THR A 647 -20.85 10.17 27.45
CA THR A 647 -19.79 11.16 27.51
C THR A 647 -20.11 12.28 26.56
N LYS A 648 -20.28 13.50 27.10
CA LYS A 648 -20.52 14.71 26.33
C LYS A 648 -19.20 15.39 25.99
N TYR A 649 -19.09 15.84 24.75
CA TYR A 649 -17.92 16.48 24.20
C TYR A 649 -18.29 17.82 23.57
N THR A 650 -17.45 18.82 23.81
CA THR A 650 -17.55 20.12 23.17
C THR A 650 -16.66 20.12 21.93
N GLY A 651 -17.24 20.43 20.77
CA GLY A 651 -16.51 20.53 19.49
C GLY A 651 -16.34 19.20 18.76
N ALA A 652 -16.96 18.11 19.20
CA ALA A 652 -16.95 16.87 18.43
C ALA A 652 -17.74 17.05 17.12
N THR A 653 -17.11 16.73 16.00
CA THR A 653 -17.71 16.78 14.65
C THR A 653 -17.59 15.45 13.91
N GLU A 654 -16.91 14.47 14.50
CA GLU A 654 -16.71 13.13 13.96
C GLU A 654 -16.74 12.09 15.09
N TYR A 655 -17.32 10.94 14.80
CA TYR A 655 -17.23 9.73 15.63
C TYR A 655 -16.86 8.52 14.78
N GLU A 656 -15.97 7.69 15.33
CA GLU A 656 -15.53 6.42 14.76
C GLU A 656 -15.87 5.28 15.71
N PHE A 657 -16.34 4.17 15.17
CA PHE A 657 -16.71 2.95 15.87
C PHE A 657 -16.04 1.76 15.18
N TRP A 658 -15.41 0.88 15.94
CA TRP A 658 -14.81 -0.32 15.38
C TRP A 658 -14.83 -1.51 16.32
N GLY A 659 -14.78 -2.71 15.75
CA GLY A 659 -14.51 -3.94 16.48
C GLY A 659 -13.16 -4.53 16.06
N GLU A 660 -12.37 -5.00 17.02
CA GLU A 660 -11.09 -5.64 16.78
C GLU A 660 -11.29 -7.02 16.12
N ASP A 661 -12.14 -7.85 16.71
CA ASP A 661 -12.38 -9.22 16.23
C ASP A 661 -13.34 -9.26 15.03
N SER A 662 -14.29 -8.31 14.95
CA SER A 662 -15.29 -8.29 13.88
C SER A 662 -14.76 -7.69 12.57
N GLY A 663 -13.67 -6.92 12.63
CA GLY A 663 -13.17 -6.11 11.50
C GLY A 663 -14.12 -4.99 11.07
N PHE A 664 -15.25 -4.81 11.77
CA PHE A 664 -16.27 -3.80 11.44
C PHE A 664 -15.75 -2.40 11.75
N TYR A 665 -16.02 -1.46 10.86
CA TYR A 665 -15.71 -0.05 11.04
C TYR A 665 -16.87 0.80 10.55
N ALA A 666 -17.26 1.79 11.35
CA ALA A 666 -18.24 2.80 10.97
C ALA A 666 -17.79 4.18 11.44
N LYS A 667 -18.01 5.18 10.60
CA LYS A 667 -17.69 6.57 10.87
C LYS A 667 -18.84 7.47 10.50
N ILE A 668 -19.09 8.49 11.30
CA ILE A 668 -19.99 9.60 10.99
C ILE A 668 -19.25 10.94 11.14
N GLU A 669 -19.33 11.78 10.12
CA GLU A 669 -18.84 13.16 10.13
C GLU A 669 -20.00 14.13 9.92
N LEU A 670 -19.99 15.25 10.65
CA LEU A 670 -20.94 16.34 10.50
C LEU A 670 -20.28 17.53 9.80
N GLU A 671 -20.97 18.08 8.81
CA GLU A 671 -20.68 19.38 8.21
C GLU A 671 -21.89 20.32 8.42
N THR A 672 -21.66 21.46 9.09
CA THR A 672 -22.65 22.53 9.25
C THR A 672 -21.94 23.87 9.43
N ASP A 673 -22.70 24.97 9.54
CA ASP A 673 -22.16 26.26 9.95
C ASP A 673 -21.89 26.25 11.46
N PHE A 674 -20.73 25.70 11.85
CA PHE A 674 -20.34 25.56 13.27
C PHE A 674 -20.23 26.90 14.00
N ASN A 675 -20.06 28.03 13.30
CA ASN A 675 -20.09 29.35 13.94
C ASN A 675 -21.51 29.71 14.40
N LYS A 676 -22.52 29.28 13.65
CA LYS A 676 -23.94 29.49 13.98
C LYS A 676 -24.51 28.38 14.87
N TYR A 677 -24.00 27.17 14.71
CA TYR A 677 -24.49 25.92 15.27
C TYR A 677 -23.33 25.09 15.89
N PRO A 678 -22.71 25.58 16.99
CA PRO A 678 -21.58 24.89 17.59
C PRO A 678 -22.02 23.57 18.23
N THR A 679 -21.17 22.54 18.15
CA THR A 679 -21.40 21.22 18.73
C THR A 679 -20.98 21.15 20.20
N GLU A 680 -21.63 21.91 21.07
CA GLU A 680 -21.19 22.02 22.48
C GLU A 680 -21.61 20.83 23.36
N GLN A 681 -22.61 20.06 22.92
CA GLN A 681 -23.15 18.91 23.65
C GLN A 681 -23.28 17.66 22.77
N SER A 682 -22.38 17.47 21.81
CA SER A 682 -22.37 16.19 21.07
C SER A 682 -21.87 15.07 21.98
N PHE A 683 -22.39 13.87 21.83
CA PHE A 683 -22.07 12.78 22.76
C PHE A 683 -22.15 11.41 22.13
N SER A 684 -21.38 10.48 22.70
CA SER A 684 -21.57 9.05 22.49
C SER A 684 -22.16 8.41 23.74
N THR A 685 -23.01 7.40 23.54
CA THR A 685 -23.58 6.62 24.64
C THR A 685 -23.79 5.17 24.25
N ASN A 686 -23.60 4.27 25.20
CA ASN A 686 -23.96 2.87 25.13
C ASN A 686 -24.91 2.46 26.26
N ALA A 687 -25.63 3.43 26.83
CA ALA A 687 -26.52 3.23 27.97
C ALA A 687 -27.78 2.42 27.66
N GLN A 688 -28.07 2.19 26.37
CA GLN A 688 -29.19 1.38 25.90
C GLN A 688 -28.76 -0.08 25.68
N THR A 689 -29.67 -1.02 25.94
CA THR A 689 -29.39 -2.45 25.83
C THR A 689 -28.91 -2.80 24.41
N ASN A 690 -27.66 -3.27 24.31
CA ASN A 690 -26.98 -3.67 23.08
C ASN A 690 -26.84 -2.57 22.00
N LYS A 691 -26.97 -1.29 22.33
CA LYS A 691 -26.77 -0.21 21.35
C LYS A 691 -25.60 0.69 21.77
N VAL A 692 -24.87 1.19 20.78
CA VAL A 692 -23.97 2.33 20.91
C VAL A 692 -24.39 3.40 19.92
N LYS A 693 -24.40 4.66 20.36
CA LYS A 693 -24.92 5.79 19.59
C LYS A 693 -23.98 6.98 19.66
N ALA A 694 -23.89 7.74 18.58
CA ALA A 694 -23.35 9.09 18.55
C ALA A 694 -24.46 10.07 18.16
N TYR A 695 -24.48 11.22 18.83
CA TYR A 695 -25.43 12.31 18.62
C TYR A 695 -24.66 13.60 18.37
N PHE A 696 -25.06 14.34 17.33
CA PHE A 696 -24.59 15.70 17.11
C PHE A 696 -25.63 16.72 17.52
N ASP A 697 -25.42 17.37 18.66
CA ASP A 697 -26.29 18.42 19.20
C ASP A 697 -25.75 19.82 18.90
N ILE A 698 -26.58 20.64 18.27
CA ILE A 698 -26.24 22.03 17.88
C ILE A 698 -26.96 23.11 18.69
N THR A 699 -27.70 22.73 19.73
CA THR A 699 -28.73 23.59 20.32
C THR A 699 -28.36 24.26 21.62
N TYR A 700 -27.17 24.02 22.19
CA TYR A 700 -26.84 24.60 23.49
C TYR A 700 -26.75 26.14 23.46
N PRO A 701 -27.37 26.86 24.42
CA PRO A 701 -28.30 26.36 25.43
C PRO A 701 -29.74 26.16 24.93
N TYR A 702 -30.23 26.98 23.99
CA TYR A 702 -31.48 26.83 23.22
C TYR A 702 -31.31 27.58 21.88
N LYS A 703 -32.11 27.25 20.84
CA LYS A 703 -32.08 28.00 19.57
C LYS A 703 -33.47 28.51 19.16
N ASP A 704 -33.54 29.82 18.95
CA ASP A 704 -34.68 30.49 18.32
C ASP A 704 -34.51 30.46 16.80
N PHE A 705 -35.53 29.98 16.11
CA PHE A 705 -35.68 30.11 14.67
C PHE A 705 -36.78 31.12 14.39
N ASN A 706 -36.45 32.15 13.63
CA ASN A 706 -37.43 33.07 13.08
C ASN A 706 -38.03 32.50 11.79
N LEU A 707 -39.20 33.02 11.40
CA LEU A 707 -39.76 32.75 10.07
C LEU A 707 -38.70 32.95 8.98
N GLY A 708 -38.47 31.90 8.18
CA GLY A 708 -37.53 31.88 7.07
C GLY A 708 -36.10 31.49 7.43
N ASP A 709 -35.76 31.33 8.71
CA ASP A 709 -34.44 30.85 9.11
C ASP A 709 -34.20 29.43 8.59
N VAL A 710 -32.98 29.18 8.12
CA VAL A 710 -32.56 27.88 7.59
C VAL A 710 -31.44 27.30 8.44
N LEU A 711 -31.64 26.06 8.88
CA LEU A 711 -30.62 25.15 9.39
C LEU A 711 -30.22 24.18 8.29
N SER A 712 -28.92 24.05 8.03
CA SER A 712 -28.37 23.07 7.09
C SER A 712 -27.34 22.21 7.79
N ALA A 713 -27.44 20.89 7.61
CA ALA A 713 -26.49 19.93 8.15
C ALA A 713 -26.29 18.80 7.14
N LYS A 714 -25.05 18.37 6.96
CA LYS A 714 -24.68 17.23 6.14
C LYS A 714 -23.95 16.21 6.98
N ALA A 715 -24.44 14.98 6.99
CA ALA A 715 -23.81 13.86 7.64
C ALA A 715 -23.20 12.92 6.60
N ILE A 716 -21.94 12.52 6.82
CA ILE A 716 -21.20 11.61 5.94
C ILE A 716 -20.96 10.32 6.72
N TYR A 717 -21.48 9.22 6.19
CA TYR A 717 -21.43 7.90 6.79
C TYR A 717 -20.51 7.00 5.97
N THR A 718 -19.44 6.52 6.61
CA THR A 718 -18.56 5.50 6.03
C THR A 718 -18.74 4.22 6.81
N VAL A 719 -19.10 3.11 6.15
CA VAL A 719 -19.18 1.80 6.78
C VAL A 719 -18.34 0.83 5.97
N VAL A 720 -17.49 0.08 6.66
CA VAL A 720 -16.58 -0.88 6.07
C VAL A 720 -16.67 -2.18 6.86
N SER A 721 -16.89 -3.29 6.16
CA SER A 721 -17.16 -4.60 6.77
C SER A 721 -16.58 -5.76 6.01
#